data_AF-A0A7C3GWY4-F1
#
_entry.id   AF-A0A7C3GWY4-F1
#
_cell.length_a   1.000
_cell.length_b   1.000
_cell.length_c   1.000
_cell.angle_alpha   90.00
_cell.angle_beta   90.00
_cell.angle_gamma   90.00
#
_symmetry.space_group_name_H-M   'P 1'
#
loop_
_entity.id
_entity.type
_entity.pdbx_description
1 polymer ?
#
loop_
_entity_poly.entity_id
_entity_poly.type
_entity_poly.pdbx_seq_one_letter_code
_entity_poly.pdbx_strand_id
1 'polypeptide(L)'
;MIKRFGRTEGLISLIIPVMAYGSLSFGIFYIIWPYFYHIKNETLIVLGFVGIWRYSWLMLNYIRSGIYSFYYYPRLKQRVADLPEDKKYPDHIFFIIPSYCEEPWVTVETFQSIFSNLSTVPCKATLIVATGSDQDDSAISAVYNAHLQRDNIKLILQRQNKGKRIAMGHALRAAARRYDANENSVTIFMDGDSYLESYTLKRTLPFFMAFSSLGALTTNEAAYINTKSQWYKDWFNLKFGQRHVLFKSHSLSNKVLTLTGRFSLFRTSIVLENDFIEKIENDIITHWMHGKFRFLMGDDKTSWFNLLKQGWDMLYIPDVTCYSLESRDASFLELSTSLPYRWYGNTLRNSSRALKLGWRKTGLFIWFAILDQRLSMWTSLVGISGALILTAIKSFVYLPFYLAWVLSVRVLQMSMIAVRGHPVSLRTIPLMLFNQWVGAVVKIRAYFNLADQKWAKGGTAQSNESGVIMIKHKLVKYMPRITMGLSYSLFFFALLLAEGAVVLPDVDVALNRSKVIVVDARQYGMKPDDGLDDAYALRAIISRTDPKVLTIIKMPEGILDFNVPVYIRKSNIIIEGRGEDKTLIRSHIRTPAQSIFVVEGELLSTPLKLAEPLLADSDELIVSGKNNIQEGDLLILKMPNDKTFLSEINSKVWAREYPWVRQSIVRVTESVENKLQLEYATGIKYEPEKTRIQKLKPVRHITFRHFTLTQRIPGADIADVNADYTNRYPNYAVDGIMFKYGVDCRVRNIKLLAIGRHPLNLESSYGCLARDLDINGAWNKGKSGNGYVRISRSHHNKFSDSSIKNIRHITLQWSSSFNRLSYLSSGVDINFHGGYSHDNKVNNIIFNIPSWHKWKAITQTPDTARWAPPDGKNNSTFAIRINPPADRE
;
A
#
# COMPACT_ATOMS: atom_id res chain seq x y z
N MET A 1 27.88 -49.62 0.67
CA MET A 1 28.31 -48.82 1.83
C MET A 1 28.14 -47.33 1.51
N ILE A 2 26.98 -46.75 1.84
CA ILE A 2 26.70 -45.33 1.57
C ILE A 2 27.44 -44.51 2.64
N LYS A 3 28.53 -43.84 2.26
CA LYS A 3 29.35 -43.08 3.20
C LYS A 3 28.51 -41.93 3.78
N ARG A 4 28.24 -41.98 5.09
CA ARG A 4 27.61 -40.88 5.83
C ARG A 4 28.63 -39.74 5.85
N PHE A 5 28.36 -38.66 5.12
CA PHE A 5 29.19 -37.47 5.23
C PHE A 5 29.02 -36.89 6.64
N GLY A 6 30.13 -36.76 7.37
CA GLY A 6 30.18 -36.20 8.70
C GLY A 6 30.36 -34.70 8.67
N ARG A 7 30.38 -34.09 9.87
CA ARG A 7 30.65 -32.64 10.01
C ARG A 7 32.00 -32.25 9.41
N THR A 8 33.01 -33.10 9.54
CA THR A 8 34.36 -32.86 9.03
C THR A 8 34.37 -32.78 7.50
N GLU A 9 33.75 -33.74 6.82
CA GLU A 9 33.65 -33.75 5.35
C GLU A 9 32.82 -32.56 4.83
N GLY A 10 31.75 -32.22 5.55
CA GLY A 10 30.96 -31.01 5.28
C GLY A 10 31.80 -29.75 5.33
N LEU A 11 32.57 -29.54 6.40
CA LEU A 11 33.45 -28.38 6.57
C LEU A 11 34.57 -28.31 5.52
N ILE A 12 35.22 -29.44 5.22
CA ILE A 12 36.26 -29.48 4.18
C ILE A 12 35.68 -29.11 2.81
N SER A 13 34.49 -29.63 2.48
CA SER A 13 33.82 -29.34 1.21
C SER A 13 33.43 -27.86 1.04
N LEU A 14 33.41 -27.09 2.12
CA LEU A 14 33.02 -25.69 2.14
C LEU A 14 34.11 -24.75 1.61
N ILE A 15 35.39 -25.12 1.74
CA ILE A 15 36.55 -24.23 1.50
C ILE A 15 36.52 -23.67 0.07
N ILE A 16 36.48 -24.54 -0.94
CA ILE A 16 36.53 -24.12 -2.36
C ILE A 16 35.29 -23.26 -2.73
N PRO A 17 34.05 -23.67 -2.44
CA PRO A 17 32.87 -22.85 -2.76
C PRO A 17 32.84 -21.51 -2.04
N VAL A 18 33.26 -21.42 -0.77
CA VAL A 18 33.31 -20.15 -0.04
C VAL A 18 34.36 -19.22 -0.62
N MET A 19 35.57 -19.71 -0.92
CA MET A 19 36.58 -18.88 -1.57
C MET A 19 36.11 -18.38 -2.94
N ALA A 20 35.54 -19.25 -3.77
CA ALA A 20 35.07 -18.88 -5.10
C ALA A 20 33.94 -17.83 -5.06
N TYR A 21 32.85 -18.12 -4.34
CA TYR A 21 31.68 -17.23 -4.31
C TYR A 21 31.84 -16.03 -3.39
N GLY A 22 32.59 -16.18 -2.30
CA GLY A 22 32.94 -15.07 -1.41
C GLY A 22 33.83 -14.05 -2.12
N SER A 23 34.88 -14.50 -2.82
CA SER A 23 35.75 -13.61 -3.59
C SER A 23 35.01 -12.97 -4.76
N LEU A 24 34.13 -13.72 -5.45
CA LEU A 24 33.29 -13.16 -6.51
C LEU A 24 32.35 -12.08 -5.97
N SER A 25 31.66 -12.35 -4.85
CA SER A 25 30.77 -11.39 -4.20
C SER A 25 31.51 -10.13 -3.77
N PHE A 26 32.68 -10.29 -3.12
CA PHE A 26 33.56 -9.19 -2.72
C PHE A 26 34.06 -8.40 -3.93
N GLY A 27 34.51 -9.08 -4.98
CA GLY A 27 34.99 -8.46 -6.21
C GLY A 27 33.89 -7.62 -6.89
N ILE A 28 32.66 -8.12 -6.95
CA ILE A 28 31.53 -7.33 -7.47
C ILE A 28 31.29 -6.10 -6.59
N PHE A 29 31.25 -6.25 -5.26
CA PHE A 29 31.07 -5.11 -4.35
C PHE A 29 32.18 -4.07 -4.48
N TYR A 30 33.43 -4.51 -4.63
CA TYR A 30 34.59 -3.64 -4.83
C TYR A 30 34.48 -2.85 -6.14
N ILE A 31 34.10 -3.52 -7.25
CA ILE A 31 33.93 -2.87 -8.56
C ILE A 31 32.81 -1.83 -8.53
N ILE A 32 31.69 -2.12 -7.85
CA ILE A 32 30.54 -1.21 -7.81
C ILE A 32 30.63 -0.14 -6.71
N TRP A 33 31.60 -0.24 -5.80
CA TRP A 33 31.78 0.68 -4.67
C TRP A 33 31.77 2.15 -5.09
N PRO A 34 32.47 2.58 -6.17
CA PRO A 34 32.43 3.97 -6.60
C PRO A 34 31.04 4.43 -7.05
N TYR A 35 30.16 3.50 -7.45
CA TYR A 35 28.84 3.78 -8.03
C TYR A 35 27.70 3.65 -7.01
N PHE A 36 27.99 3.41 -5.73
CA PHE A 36 26.96 3.24 -4.69
C PHE A 36 26.08 4.47 -4.49
N TYR A 37 26.53 5.68 -4.83
CA TYR A 37 25.69 6.88 -4.78
C TYR A 37 24.47 6.83 -5.72
N HIS A 38 24.45 5.92 -6.71
CA HIS A 38 23.27 5.68 -7.55
C HIS A 38 22.16 4.86 -6.87
N ILE A 39 22.46 4.21 -5.74
CA ILE A 39 21.49 3.45 -4.94
C ILE A 39 20.80 4.43 -3.98
N LYS A 40 19.53 4.74 -4.22
CA LYS A 40 18.75 5.70 -3.41
C LYS A 40 18.01 5.01 -2.27
N ASN A 41 17.85 5.70 -1.13
CA ASN A 41 17.22 5.18 0.08
C ASN A 41 15.73 4.82 -0.10
N GLU A 42 15.01 5.52 -0.96
CA GLU A 42 13.56 5.33 -1.20
C GLU A 42 13.23 3.95 -1.79
N THR A 43 14.16 3.37 -2.53
CA THR A 43 14.05 2.06 -3.20
C THR A 43 14.14 0.88 -2.22
N LEU A 44 14.53 1.13 -0.96
CA LEU A 44 14.79 0.08 0.03
C LEU A 44 13.58 -0.27 0.91
N ILE A 45 12.43 0.38 0.79
CA ILE A 45 11.34 0.21 1.79
C ILE A 45 10.56 -1.10 1.58
N VAL A 46 10.08 -1.38 0.37
CA VAL A 46 9.27 -2.61 0.11
C VAL A 46 10.14 -3.85 -0.06
N LEU A 47 11.26 -3.76 -0.80
CA LEU A 47 12.28 -4.81 -0.84
C LEU A 47 12.91 -5.04 0.53
N GLY A 48 13.08 -3.97 1.32
CA GLY A 48 13.54 -4.06 2.70
C GLY A 48 12.57 -4.81 3.59
N PHE A 49 11.27 -4.53 3.53
CA PHE A 49 10.28 -5.25 4.33
C PHE A 49 10.23 -6.76 3.99
N VAL A 50 10.12 -7.10 2.71
CA VAL A 50 10.14 -8.52 2.28
C VAL A 50 11.47 -9.17 2.63
N GLY A 51 12.58 -8.47 2.43
CA GLY A 51 13.92 -8.91 2.83
C GLY A 51 14.01 -9.21 4.32
N ILE A 52 13.66 -8.24 5.17
CA ILE A 52 13.64 -8.37 6.64
C ILE A 52 12.80 -9.57 7.04
N TRP A 53 11.60 -9.74 6.50
CA TRP A 53 10.77 -10.91 6.81
C TRP A 53 11.46 -12.21 6.38
N ARG A 54 11.92 -12.34 5.13
CA ARG A 54 12.54 -13.58 4.63
C ARG A 54 13.82 -13.94 5.39
N TYR A 55 14.66 -12.97 5.72
CA TYR A 55 15.88 -13.20 6.50
C TYR A 55 15.59 -13.48 7.97
N SER A 56 14.61 -12.80 8.58
CA SER A 56 14.17 -13.09 9.95
C SER A 56 13.57 -14.48 10.06
N TRP A 57 12.78 -14.89 9.07
CA TRP A 57 12.19 -16.22 9.01
C TRP A 57 13.25 -17.31 8.82
N LEU A 58 14.25 -17.05 7.98
CA LEU A 58 15.40 -17.93 7.81
C LEU A 58 16.19 -18.07 9.13
N MET A 59 16.54 -16.95 9.75
CA MET A 59 17.29 -16.91 11.01
C MET A 59 16.55 -17.65 12.11
N LEU A 60 15.24 -17.39 12.26
CA LEU A 60 14.38 -18.08 13.22
C LEU A 60 14.42 -19.60 13.02
N ASN A 61 14.33 -20.07 11.77
CA ASN A 61 14.42 -21.50 11.49
C ASN A 61 15.80 -22.07 11.83
N TYR A 62 16.89 -21.35 11.58
CA TYR A 62 18.24 -21.78 11.96
C TYR A 62 18.44 -21.85 13.47
N ILE A 63 17.98 -20.85 14.21
CA ILE A 63 18.03 -20.82 15.68
C ILE A 63 17.23 -21.99 16.25
N ARG A 64 15.98 -22.15 15.83
CA ARG A 64 15.11 -23.26 16.28
C ARG A 64 15.71 -24.63 15.94
N SER A 65 16.28 -24.77 14.75
CA SER A 65 17.00 -25.99 14.34
C SER A 65 18.20 -26.27 15.25
N GLY A 66 18.92 -25.23 15.67
CA GLY A 66 20.02 -25.31 16.64
C GLY A 66 19.53 -25.75 18.02
N ILE A 67 18.52 -25.06 18.58
CA ILE A 67 17.90 -25.41 19.87
C ILE A 67 17.41 -26.87 19.86
N TYR A 68 16.75 -27.29 18.78
CA TYR A 68 16.30 -28.67 18.65
C TYR A 68 17.47 -29.65 18.67
N SER A 69 18.53 -29.37 17.89
CA SER A 69 19.69 -30.27 17.76
C SER A 69 20.49 -30.41 19.05
N PHE A 70 20.74 -29.30 19.76
CA PHE A 70 21.69 -29.25 20.87
C PHE A 70 21.02 -29.38 22.25
N TYR A 71 19.73 -29.07 22.37
CA TYR A 71 19.07 -28.97 23.68
C TYR A 71 17.81 -29.83 23.79
N TYR A 72 16.87 -29.72 22.84
CA TYR A 72 15.57 -30.38 22.96
C TYR A 72 15.65 -31.87 22.61
N TYR A 73 16.22 -32.22 21.45
CA TYR A 73 16.33 -33.60 21.01
C TYR A 73 17.19 -34.49 21.92
N PRO A 74 18.35 -34.05 22.44
CA PRO A 74 19.12 -34.82 23.43
C PRO A 74 18.31 -35.18 24.68
N ARG A 75 17.46 -34.27 25.18
CA ARG A 75 16.56 -34.57 26.31
C ARG A 75 15.50 -35.61 25.96
N LEU A 76 14.94 -35.55 24.76
CA LEU A 76 14.00 -36.57 24.30
C LEU A 76 14.69 -37.95 24.25
N LYS A 77 15.93 -38.01 23.72
CA LYS A 77 16.73 -39.24 23.73
C LYS A 77 17.03 -39.74 25.13
N GLN A 78 17.35 -38.85 26.06
CA GLN A 78 17.64 -39.22 27.45
C GLN A 78 16.42 -39.87 28.10
N ARG A 79 15.24 -39.25 27.99
CA ARG A 79 13.99 -39.85 28.51
C ARG A 79 13.69 -41.23 27.92
N VAL A 80 14.01 -41.42 26.64
CA VAL A 80 13.89 -42.71 25.97
C VAL A 80 14.92 -43.72 26.50
N ALA A 81 16.15 -43.27 26.77
CA ALA A 81 17.20 -44.11 27.33
C ALA A 81 16.90 -44.54 28.77
N ASP A 82 16.25 -43.68 29.55
CA ASP A 82 15.86 -43.89 30.95
C ASP A 82 14.69 -44.89 31.12
N LEU A 83 14.04 -45.31 30.03
CA LEU A 83 13.01 -46.35 30.08
C LEU A 83 13.62 -47.69 30.54
N PRO A 84 12.89 -48.50 31.33
CA PRO A 84 13.26 -49.89 31.61
C PRO A 84 13.36 -50.72 30.31
N GLU A 85 14.34 -51.62 30.21
CA GLU A 85 14.61 -52.37 28.96
C GLU A 85 13.42 -53.23 28.51
N ASP A 86 12.66 -53.78 29.46
CA ASP A 86 11.43 -54.56 29.25
C ASP A 86 10.27 -53.72 28.70
N LYS A 87 10.32 -52.39 28.86
CA LYS A 87 9.26 -51.45 28.43
C LYS A 87 9.69 -50.56 27.25
N LYS A 88 10.88 -50.76 26.69
CA LYS A 88 11.40 -49.94 25.59
C LYS A 88 10.71 -50.19 24.26
N TYR A 89 10.09 -51.34 24.08
CA TYR A 89 9.60 -51.77 22.78
C TYR A 89 8.11 -52.11 22.82
N PRO A 90 7.39 -51.83 21.72
CA PRO A 90 6.02 -52.27 21.56
C PRO A 90 5.96 -53.79 21.37
N ASP A 91 4.88 -54.43 21.83
CA ASP A 91 4.71 -55.88 21.67
C ASP A 91 4.56 -56.29 20.21
N HIS A 92 3.81 -55.47 19.45
CA HIS A 92 3.48 -55.72 18.05
C HIS A 92 3.69 -54.47 17.19
N ILE A 93 4.32 -54.66 16.03
CA ILE A 93 4.43 -53.64 15.00
C ILE A 93 3.83 -54.10 13.67
N PHE A 94 3.27 -53.16 12.92
CA PHE A 94 2.73 -53.38 11.59
C PHE A 94 3.54 -52.61 10.57
N PHE A 95 3.90 -53.23 9.45
CA PHE A 95 4.45 -52.54 8.29
C PHE A 95 3.41 -52.48 7.18
N ILE A 96 3.19 -51.29 6.63
CA ILE A 96 2.33 -51.04 5.48
C ILE A 96 3.23 -50.57 4.34
N ILE A 97 3.48 -51.47 3.38
CA ILE A 97 4.49 -51.26 2.34
C ILE A 97 3.84 -51.34 0.96
N PRO A 98 3.56 -50.21 0.29
CA PRO A 98 3.23 -50.24 -1.14
C PRO A 98 4.50 -50.48 -1.97
N SER A 99 4.48 -51.49 -2.84
CA SER A 99 5.53 -51.80 -3.81
C SER A 99 4.93 -51.89 -5.21
N TYR A 100 5.52 -51.20 -6.18
CA TYR A 100 5.04 -51.21 -7.57
C TYR A 100 6.20 -51.22 -8.56
N CYS A 101 6.46 -52.40 -9.12
CA CYS A 101 7.43 -52.61 -10.20
C CYS A 101 8.79 -52.02 -9.84
N GLU A 102 9.29 -52.37 -8.66
CA GLU A 102 10.64 -51.97 -8.24
C GLU A 102 11.68 -52.84 -8.94
N GLU A 103 12.88 -52.30 -9.16
CA GLU A 103 13.97 -53.11 -9.68
C GLU A 103 14.34 -54.20 -8.66
N PRO A 104 14.69 -55.43 -9.10
CA PRO A 104 14.93 -56.54 -8.17
C PRO A 104 15.94 -56.23 -7.06
N TRP A 105 17.03 -55.52 -7.37
CA TRP A 105 18.03 -55.15 -6.38
C TRP A 105 17.49 -54.14 -5.35
N VAL A 106 16.59 -53.24 -5.74
CA VAL A 106 15.94 -52.29 -4.83
C VAL A 106 15.06 -53.05 -3.85
N THR A 107 14.24 -53.96 -4.34
CA THR A 107 13.39 -54.82 -3.50
C THR A 107 14.22 -55.65 -2.53
N VAL A 108 15.30 -56.27 -3.02
CA VAL A 108 16.20 -57.08 -2.16
C VAL A 108 16.79 -56.24 -1.03
N GLU A 109 17.40 -55.09 -1.34
CA GLU A 109 18.02 -54.23 -0.34
C GLU A 109 17.00 -53.65 0.65
N THR A 110 15.83 -53.21 0.18
CA THR A 110 14.73 -52.72 1.03
C THR A 110 14.34 -53.77 2.06
N PHE A 111 13.98 -54.98 1.62
CA PHE A 111 13.46 -56.01 2.52
C PHE A 111 14.55 -56.62 3.42
N GLN A 112 15.78 -56.78 2.91
CA GLN A 112 16.91 -57.17 3.75
C GLN A 112 17.16 -56.15 4.87
N SER A 113 17.06 -54.85 4.59
CA SER A 113 17.22 -53.80 5.60
C SER A 113 16.13 -53.83 6.68
N ILE A 114 14.89 -54.15 6.29
CA ILE A 114 13.76 -54.30 7.22
C ILE A 114 13.98 -55.52 8.12
N PHE A 115 14.25 -56.68 7.54
CA PHE A 115 14.45 -57.92 8.30
C PHE A 115 15.66 -57.84 9.23
N SER A 116 16.76 -57.24 8.77
CA SER A 116 17.94 -56.98 9.60
C SER A 116 17.61 -56.07 10.78
N ASN A 117 16.77 -55.06 10.60
CA ASN A 117 16.32 -54.19 11.69
C ASN A 117 15.39 -54.92 12.67
N LEU A 118 14.50 -55.78 12.17
CA LEU A 118 13.60 -56.59 12.99
C LEU A 118 14.37 -57.54 13.92
N SER A 119 15.48 -58.10 13.46
CA SER A 119 16.41 -58.89 14.29
C SER A 119 17.05 -58.10 15.44
N THR A 120 16.94 -56.77 15.49
CA THR A 120 17.52 -55.93 16.55
C THR A 120 16.54 -55.52 17.64
N VAL A 121 15.26 -55.91 17.54
CA VAL A 121 14.19 -55.56 18.47
C VAL A 121 13.36 -56.79 18.83
N PRO A 122 12.77 -56.87 20.04
CA PRO A 122 12.00 -58.03 20.48
C PRO A 122 10.57 -58.09 19.93
N CYS A 123 10.16 -57.10 19.11
CA CYS A 123 8.78 -56.94 18.65
C CYS A 123 8.33 -58.08 17.73
N LYS A 124 7.08 -58.54 17.88
CA LYS A 124 6.40 -59.26 16.79
C LYS A 124 6.11 -58.29 15.66
N ALA A 125 6.22 -58.72 14.42
CA ALA A 125 6.03 -57.86 13.25
C ALA A 125 5.09 -58.49 12.22
N THR A 126 4.09 -57.74 11.77
CA THR A 126 3.25 -58.12 10.62
C THR A 126 3.56 -57.18 9.45
N LEU A 127 4.14 -57.71 8.38
CA LEU A 127 4.44 -56.95 7.15
C LEU A 127 3.33 -57.19 6.14
N ILE A 128 2.57 -56.15 5.83
CA ILE A 128 1.56 -56.15 4.80
C ILE A 128 2.11 -55.39 3.61
N VAL A 129 2.54 -56.14 2.59
CA VAL A 129 3.11 -55.58 1.38
C VAL A 129 2.04 -55.58 0.29
N ALA A 130 1.62 -54.39 -0.12
CA ALA A 130 0.70 -54.22 -1.22
C ALA A 130 1.49 -54.15 -2.53
N THR A 131 1.58 -55.29 -3.23
CA THR A 131 2.44 -55.47 -4.40
C THR A 131 1.69 -55.23 -5.71
N GLY A 132 2.38 -54.65 -6.69
CA GLY A 132 1.85 -54.37 -8.02
C GLY A 132 2.19 -55.41 -9.08
N SER A 133 3.19 -56.27 -8.85
CA SER A 133 3.77 -57.18 -9.85
C SER A 133 4.15 -58.54 -9.26
N ASP A 134 4.19 -59.58 -10.11
CA ASP A 134 4.64 -60.93 -9.72
C ASP A 134 6.13 -60.97 -9.41
N GLN A 135 6.88 -60.07 -10.06
CA GLN A 135 8.31 -59.90 -9.83
C GLN A 135 8.61 -59.37 -8.43
N ASP A 136 7.83 -58.39 -7.94
CA ASP A 136 7.93 -57.91 -6.57
C ASP A 136 7.62 -59.05 -5.58
N ASP A 137 6.52 -59.79 -5.79
CA ASP A 137 6.13 -60.92 -4.92
C ASP A 137 7.22 -61.99 -4.82
N SER A 138 7.81 -62.35 -5.97
CA SER A 138 8.87 -63.35 -6.05
C SER A 138 10.15 -62.90 -5.34
N ALA A 139 10.58 -61.66 -5.57
CA ALA A 139 11.77 -61.10 -4.94
C ALA A 139 11.60 -60.97 -3.42
N ILE A 140 10.45 -60.48 -2.95
CA ILE A 140 10.16 -60.37 -1.51
C ILE A 140 10.12 -61.74 -0.84
N SER A 141 9.44 -62.70 -1.47
CA SER A 141 9.34 -64.07 -0.94
C SER A 141 10.70 -64.74 -0.86
N ALA A 142 11.57 -64.52 -1.85
CA ALA A 142 12.93 -65.06 -1.84
C ALA A 142 13.75 -64.50 -0.66
N VAL A 143 13.70 -63.18 -0.42
CA VAL A 143 14.40 -62.54 0.70
C VAL A 143 13.85 -63.00 2.05
N TYR A 144 12.52 -63.10 2.18
CA TYR A 144 11.88 -63.58 3.41
C TYR A 144 12.24 -65.04 3.71
N ASN A 145 12.25 -65.90 2.71
CA ASN A 145 12.61 -67.31 2.88
C ASN A 145 14.09 -67.51 3.21
N ALA A 146 14.96 -66.60 2.76
CA ALA A 146 16.38 -66.62 3.07
C ALA A 146 16.72 -66.06 4.47
N HIS A 147 15.80 -65.34 5.13
CA HIS A 147 16.06 -64.73 6.44
C HIS A 147 15.94 -65.75 7.57
N LEU A 148 17.01 -65.93 8.34
CA LEU A 148 17.10 -66.97 9.39
C LEU A 148 16.18 -66.71 10.59
N GLN A 149 15.91 -65.45 10.94
CA GLN A 149 15.13 -65.08 12.14
C GLN A 149 13.72 -64.60 11.77
N ARG A 150 12.91 -65.50 11.20
CA ARG A 150 11.56 -65.19 10.71
C ARG A 150 10.42 -65.52 11.68
N ASP A 151 10.68 -66.20 12.79
CA ASP A 151 9.62 -66.70 13.70
C ASP A 151 8.72 -65.60 14.27
N ASN A 152 9.27 -64.40 14.46
CA ASN A 152 8.54 -63.22 14.93
C ASN A 152 7.98 -62.34 13.80
N ILE A 153 8.09 -62.78 12.54
CA ILE A 153 7.77 -61.99 11.35
C ILE A 153 6.68 -62.68 10.55
N LYS A 154 5.54 -62.01 10.38
CA LYS A 154 4.44 -62.47 9.52
C LYS A 154 4.39 -61.64 8.25
N LEU A 155 4.79 -62.25 7.12
CA LEU A 155 4.68 -61.63 5.80
C LEU A 155 3.30 -61.90 5.18
N ILE A 156 2.67 -60.85 4.66
CA ILE A 156 1.40 -60.89 3.93
C ILE A 156 1.59 -60.12 2.63
N LEU A 157 1.61 -60.84 1.52
CA LEU A 157 1.58 -60.24 0.19
C LEU A 157 0.13 -60.01 -0.22
N GLN A 158 -0.18 -58.78 -0.62
CA GLN A 158 -1.51 -58.37 -1.04
C GLN A 158 -1.43 -57.75 -2.43
N ARG A 159 -1.72 -58.54 -3.46
CA ARG A 159 -1.75 -58.06 -4.85
C ARG A 159 -2.77 -56.92 -5.01
N GLN A 160 -2.35 -55.80 -5.62
CA GLN A 160 -3.19 -54.64 -5.88
C GLN A 160 -2.89 -54.00 -7.25
N ASN A 161 -3.94 -53.53 -7.93
CA ASN A 161 -3.82 -52.86 -9.23
C ASN A 161 -4.59 -51.52 -9.32
N LYS A 162 -5.26 -51.09 -8.23
CA LYS A 162 -6.11 -49.88 -8.20
C LYS A 162 -5.38 -48.61 -7.72
N GLY A 163 -4.05 -48.60 -7.78
CA GLY A 163 -3.19 -47.47 -7.40
C GLY A 163 -2.84 -47.43 -5.90
N LYS A 164 -1.83 -46.61 -5.56
CA LYS A 164 -1.17 -46.58 -4.23
C LYS A 164 -2.15 -46.37 -3.07
N ARG A 165 -3.08 -45.43 -3.17
CA ARG A 165 -3.98 -45.07 -2.05
C ARG A 165 -4.95 -46.18 -1.68
N ILE A 166 -5.53 -46.85 -2.69
CA ILE A 166 -6.41 -48.02 -2.47
C ILE A 166 -5.59 -49.18 -1.93
N ALA A 167 -4.38 -49.40 -2.47
CA ALA A 167 -3.47 -50.43 -2.00
C ALA A 167 -3.12 -50.25 -0.50
N MET A 168 -2.78 -49.02 -0.10
CA MET A 168 -2.54 -48.69 1.31
C MET A 168 -3.79 -48.85 2.18
N GLY A 169 -4.96 -48.41 1.71
CA GLY A 169 -6.22 -48.57 2.43
C GLY A 169 -6.57 -50.04 2.70
N HIS A 170 -6.49 -50.88 1.69
CA HIS A 170 -6.70 -52.33 1.83
C HIS A 170 -5.67 -52.99 2.75
N ALA A 171 -4.41 -52.53 2.71
CA ALA A 171 -3.37 -53.00 3.63
C ALA A 171 -3.67 -52.58 5.08
N LEU A 172 -4.14 -51.35 5.30
CA LEU A 172 -4.59 -50.89 6.61
C LEU A 172 -5.81 -51.67 7.11
N ARG A 173 -6.79 -51.97 6.25
CA ARG A 173 -7.93 -52.84 6.63
C ARG A 173 -7.47 -54.25 6.99
N ALA A 174 -6.44 -54.76 6.32
CA ALA A 174 -5.84 -56.05 6.65
C ALA A 174 -5.09 -56.02 7.99
N ALA A 175 -4.44 -54.90 8.33
CA ALA A 175 -3.85 -54.67 9.64
C ALA A 175 -4.94 -54.54 10.72
N ALA A 176 -6.00 -53.75 10.47
CA ALA A 176 -7.10 -53.56 11.40
C ALA A 176 -7.78 -54.88 11.80
N ARG A 177 -7.99 -55.81 10.85
CA ARG A 177 -8.50 -57.16 11.13
C ARG A 177 -7.59 -58.03 11.99
N ARG A 178 -6.33 -57.64 12.17
CA ARG A 178 -5.30 -58.36 12.92
C ARG A 178 -4.84 -57.60 14.15
N TYR A 179 -5.38 -56.41 14.37
CA TYR A 179 -5.05 -55.57 15.50
C TYR A 179 -5.94 -56.00 16.67
N ASP A 180 -5.31 -56.39 17.76
CA ASP A 180 -5.93 -56.86 19.00
C ASP A 180 -6.24 -55.73 19.99
N ALA A 181 -6.28 -54.48 19.49
CA ALA A 181 -6.46 -53.27 20.29
C ALA A 181 -5.34 -52.99 21.32
N ASN A 182 -4.16 -53.59 21.19
CA ASN A 182 -3.02 -53.25 22.04
C ASN A 182 -2.54 -51.81 21.83
N GLU A 183 -2.76 -50.95 22.82
CA GLU A 183 -2.45 -49.51 22.81
C GLU A 183 -0.96 -49.17 22.58
N ASN A 184 -0.07 -50.13 22.87
CA ASN A 184 1.38 -49.98 22.67
C ASN A 184 1.82 -50.31 21.25
N SER A 185 0.93 -50.76 20.35
CA SER A 185 1.32 -51.12 18.99
C SER A 185 1.73 -49.91 18.14
N VAL A 186 2.69 -50.14 17.22
CA VAL A 186 3.18 -49.12 16.28
C VAL A 186 3.04 -49.58 14.83
N THR A 187 2.48 -48.73 13.98
CA THR A 187 2.33 -48.98 12.55
C THR A 187 3.31 -48.12 11.76
N ILE A 188 4.00 -48.72 10.81
CA ILE A 188 5.10 -48.15 10.03
C ILE A 188 4.65 -48.04 8.58
N PHE A 189 4.68 -46.83 8.02
CA PHE A 189 4.44 -46.59 6.61
C PHE A 189 5.78 -46.38 5.92
N MET A 190 6.01 -47.17 4.86
CA MET A 190 7.31 -47.23 4.19
C MET A 190 7.14 -47.60 2.72
N ASP A 191 7.68 -46.80 1.80
CA ASP A 191 7.69 -47.10 0.36
C ASP A 191 8.65 -48.28 0.06
N GLY A 192 8.31 -49.12 -0.92
CA GLY A 192 9.11 -50.30 -1.33
C GLY A 192 10.52 -50.03 -1.88
N ASP A 193 10.91 -48.76 -2.02
CA ASP A 193 12.20 -48.28 -2.49
C ASP A 193 13.05 -47.64 -1.36
N SER A 194 12.74 -47.97 -0.11
CA SER A 194 13.35 -47.35 1.08
C SER A 194 14.25 -48.35 1.82
N TYR A 195 15.47 -47.93 2.14
CA TYR A 195 16.44 -48.71 2.88
C TYR A 195 16.62 -48.13 4.30
N LEU A 196 16.53 -48.98 5.31
CA LEU A 196 16.71 -48.60 6.72
C LEU A 196 18.16 -48.78 7.16
N GLU A 197 18.78 -47.72 7.69
CA GLU A 197 20.08 -47.83 8.38
C GLU A 197 19.98 -48.85 9.54
N SER A 198 21.08 -49.51 9.89
CA SER A 198 21.12 -50.44 11.02
C SER A 198 20.62 -49.78 12.31
N TYR A 199 19.86 -50.54 13.12
CA TYR A 199 19.28 -50.09 14.39
C TYR A 199 18.27 -48.93 14.26
N THR A 200 17.72 -48.68 13.07
CA THR A 200 16.66 -47.70 12.84
C THR A 200 15.45 -47.97 13.74
N LEU A 201 14.92 -49.20 13.77
CA LEU A 201 13.77 -49.54 14.63
C LEU A 201 14.13 -49.42 16.11
N LYS A 202 15.30 -49.93 16.49
CA LYS A 202 15.84 -49.85 17.86
C LYS A 202 15.88 -48.41 18.39
N ARG A 203 16.15 -47.43 17.52
CA ARG A 203 16.30 -46.01 17.86
C ARG A 203 15.04 -45.17 17.70
N THR A 204 13.96 -45.73 17.15
CA THR A 204 12.72 -45.00 16.85
C THR A 204 11.52 -45.51 17.64
N LEU A 205 11.32 -46.82 17.75
CA LEU A 205 10.18 -47.41 18.46
C LEU A 205 10.05 -46.95 19.92
N PRO A 206 11.14 -46.84 20.71
CA PRO A 206 11.02 -46.44 22.12
C PRO A 206 10.42 -45.05 22.38
N PHE A 207 10.40 -44.17 21.37
CA PHE A 207 9.74 -42.87 21.51
C PHE A 207 8.23 -42.99 21.75
N PHE A 208 7.55 -44.01 21.21
CA PHE A 208 6.11 -44.21 21.43
C PHE A 208 5.80 -44.68 22.85
N MET A 209 6.75 -45.37 23.49
CA MET A 209 6.67 -45.82 24.88
C MET A 209 6.96 -44.66 25.85
N ALA A 210 7.91 -43.79 25.52
CA ALA A 210 8.27 -42.64 26.36
C ALA A 210 7.24 -41.50 26.30
N PHE A 211 6.50 -41.36 25.20
CA PHE A 211 5.64 -40.19 24.95
C PHE A 211 4.22 -40.63 24.53
N SER A 212 3.27 -40.61 25.47
CA SER A 212 1.87 -40.96 25.21
C SER A 212 1.18 -40.01 24.22
N SER A 213 1.53 -38.71 24.22
CA SER A 213 1.00 -37.72 23.27
C SER A 213 1.57 -37.83 21.85
N LEU A 214 2.57 -38.71 21.63
CA LEU A 214 3.18 -38.91 20.33
C LEU A 214 2.24 -39.74 19.45
N GLY A 215 1.74 -39.13 18.38
CA GLY A 215 0.94 -39.82 17.37
C GLY A 215 1.78 -40.35 16.21
N ALA A 216 2.86 -39.65 15.83
CA ALA A 216 3.77 -40.13 14.79
C ALA A 216 5.19 -39.57 14.91
N LEU A 217 6.14 -40.23 14.27
CA LEU A 217 7.47 -39.68 14.03
C LEU A 217 7.96 -39.99 12.61
N THR A 218 8.91 -39.18 12.15
CA THR A 218 9.60 -39.36 10.88
C THR A 218 11.11 -39.12 11.08
N THR A 219 11.93 -39.59 10.14
CA THR A 219 13.39 -39.64 10.29
C THR A 219 14.09 -38.79 9.24
N ASN A 220 15.42 -38.63 9.40
CA ASN A 220 16.23 -38.02 8.36
C ASN A 220 16.19 -38.85 7.08
N GLU A 221 16.37 -38.19 5.94
CA GLU A 221 16.38 -38.85 4.64
C GLU A 221 17.61 -38.48 3.84
N ALA A 222 18.09 -39.46 3.09
CA ALA A 222 19.07 -39.29 2.03
C ALA A 222 18.62 -40.11 0.81
N ALA A 223 19.19 -39.86 -0.36
CA ALA A 223 18.96 -40.69 -1.53
C ALA A 223 20.26 -41.33 -1.98
N TYR A 224 20.21 -42.62 -2.27
CA TYR A 224 21.16 -43.29 -3.12
C TYR A 224 20.66 -43.18 -4.55
N ILE A 225 21.41 -42.45 -5.38
CA ILE A 225 20.99 -42.16 -6.76
C ILE A 225 21.99 -42.81 -7.70
N ASN A 226 21.57 -43.87 -8.38
CA ASN A 226 22.38 -44.58 -9.35
C ASN A 226 22.32 -43.90 -10.73
N THR A 227 22.86 -42.67 -10.83
CA THR A 227 22.91 -41.89 -12.07
C THR A 227 24.35 -41.45 -12.40
N LYS A 228 24.60 -41.14 -13.67
CA LYS A 228 25.81 -40.43 -14.12
C LYS A 228 25.72 -38.90 -13.89
N SER A 229 24.52 -38.34 -13.72
CA SER A 229 24.31 -36.90 -13.57
C SER A 229 24.69 -36.37 -12.17
N GLN A 230 25.83 -35.69 -12.08
CA GLN A 230 26.26 -35.08 -10.81
C GLN A 230 25.34 -33.92 -10.37
N TRP A 231 24.74 -33.19 -11.31
CA TRP A 231 23.75 -32.15 -11.00
C TRP A 231 22.53 -32.72 -10.28
N TYR A 232 22.07 -33.90 -10.72
CA TYR A 232 20.93 -34.57 -10.10
C TYR A 232 21.26 -35.06 -8.68
N LYS A 233 22.45 -35.63 -8.47
CA LYS A 233 22.97 -36.02 -7.15
C LYS A 233 23.07 -34.83 -6.19
N ASP A 234 23.74 -33.76 -6.61
CA ASP A 234 23.95 -32.57 -5.77
C ASP A 234 22.62 -31.86 -5.46
N TRP A 235 21.65 -31.88 -6.39
CA TRP A 235 20.32 -31.30 -6.18
C TRP A 235 19.54 -32.03 -5.09
N PHE A 236 19.50 -33.36 -5.11
CA PHE A 236 18.85 -34.15 -4.05
C PHE A 236 19.55 -33.97 -2.70
N ASN A 237 20.89 -34.02 -2.67
CA ASN A 237 21.66 -33.77 -1.45
C ASN A 237 21.33 -32.40 -0.85
N LEU A 238 21.27 -31.34 -1.67
CA LEU A 238 20.86 -30.01 -1.24
C LEU A 238 19.44 -29.99 -0.66
N LYS A 239 18.47 -30.63 -1.33
CA LYS A 239 17.08 -30.68 -0.88
C LYS A 239 16.95 -31.38 0.47
N PHE A 240 17.65 -32.49 0.67
CA PHE A 240 17.68 -33.19 1.96
C PHE A 240 18.39 -32.37 3.05
N GLY A 241 19.50 -31.69 2.74
CA GLY A 241 20.18 -30.81 3.68
C GLY A 241 19.30 -29.63 4.15
N GLN A 242 18.61 -28.97 3.22
CA GLN A 242 17.65 -27.91 3.54
C GLN A 242 16.48 -28.45 4.37
N ARG A 243 15.96 -29.62 3.99
CA ARG A 243 14.88 -30.29 4.71
C ARG A 243 15.28 -30.66 6.14
N HIS A 244 16.47 -31.21 6.34
CA HIS A 244 17.00 -31.60 7.65
C HIS A 244 16.97 -30.42 8.64
N VAL A 245 17.34 -29.23 8.18
CA VAL A 245 17.25 -28.01 8.99
C VAL A 245 15.82 -27.67 9.35
N LEU A 246 14.92 -27.63 8.36
CA LEU A 246 13.52 -27.24 8.55
C LEU A 246 12.77 -28.23 9.45
N PHE A 247 12.98 -29.54 9.31
CA PHE A 247 12.29 -30.53 10.14
C PHE A 247 12.68 -30.43 11.61
N LYS A 248 13.95 -30.16 11.92
CA LYS A 248 14.40 -29.86 13.29
C LYS A 248 13.71 -28.60 13.84
N SER A 249 13.62 -27.55 13.02
CA SER A 249 12.92 -26.32 13.40
C SER A 249 11.42 -26.54 13.68
N HIS A 250 10.73 -27.32 12.83
CA HIS A 250 9.33 -27.65 13.04
C HIS A 250 9.13 -28.51 14.30
N SER A 251 9.95 -29.55 14.47
CA SER A 251 9.80 -30.53 15.55
C SER A 251 10.04 -29.94 16.95
N LEU A 252 10.68 -28.77 17.06
CA LEU A 252 10.74 -28.01 18.31
C LEU A 252 9.35 -27.56 18.81
N SER A 253 8.36 -27.51 17.92
CA SER A 253 6.95 -27.28 18.26
C SER A 253 6.15 -28.57 18.44
N ASN A 254 6.81 -29.74 18.57
CA ASN A 254 6.19 -31.07 18.61
C ASN A 254 5.26 -31.36 17.42
N LYS A 255 5.58 -30.77 16.27
CA LYS A 255 4.83 -30.94 15.03
C LYS A 255 5.80 -30.95 13.85
N VAL A 256 5.40 -31.58 12.75
CA VAL A 256 6.10 -31.50 11.46
C VAL A 256 5.13 -31.00 10.39
N LEU A 257 5.61 -30.78 9.17
CA LEU A 257 4.75 -30.38 8.03
C LEU A 257 4.51 -31.51 7.02
N THR A 258 5.05 -32.69 7.30
CA THR A 258 4.87 -33.90 6.50
C THR A 258 5.39 -35.10 7.27
N LEU A 259 4.68 -36.22 7.17
CA LEU A 259 5.13 -37.53 7.63
C LEU A 259 5.45 -38.33 6.39
N THR A 260 6.73 -38.52 6.13
CA THR A 260 7.19 -38.96 4.81
C THR A 260 6.84 -40.38 4.48
N GLY A 261 6.45 -40.60 3.22
CA GLY A 261 6.15 -41.95 2.70
C GLY A 261 7.33 -42.91 2.72
N ARG A 262 8.57 -42.43 2.88
CA ARG A 262 9.77 -43.28 2.92
C ARG A 262 9.89 -44.05 4.21
N PHE A 263 9.86 -43.35 5.34
CA PHE A 263 9.83 -44.00 6.64
C PHE A 263 9.19 -43.09 7.68
N SER A 264 7.98 -43.46 8.09
CA SER A 264 7.27 -42.82 9.20
C SER A 264 6.58 -43.87 10.06
N LEU A 265 6.56 -43.63 11.36
CA LEU A 265 5.95 -44.49 12.35
C LEU A 265 4.77 -43.77 12.96
N PHE A 266 3.72 -44.51 13.29
CA PHE A 266 2.45 -44.02 13.79
C PHE A 266 1.98 -44.90 14.93
N ARG A 267 1.31 -44.31 15.92
CA ARG A 267 0.57 -45.08 16.92
C ARG A 267 -0.53 -45.86 16.21
N THR A 268 -0.57 -47.18 16.41
CA THR A 268 -1.48 -48.06 15.65
C THR A 268 -2.94 -47.72 15.88
N SER A 269 -3.31 -47.36 17.12
CA SER A 269 -4.67 -46.95 17.47
C SER A 269 -5.20 -45.76 16.67
N ILE A 270 -4.34 -44.92 16.09
CA ILE A 270 -4.75 -43.77 15.27
C ILE A 270 -5.03 -44.18 13.83
N VAL A 271 -4.12 -44.98 13.24
CA VAL A 271 -4.11 -45.22 11.79
C VAL A 271 -4.98 -46.39 11.34
N LEU A 272 -5.43 -47.22 12.29
CA LEU A 272 -6.35 -48.34 12.02
C LEU A 272 -7.82 -48.00 12.29
N GLU A 273 -8.14 -46.77 12.72
CA GLU A 273 -9.51 -46.28 12.78
C GLU A 273 -10.14 -46.22 11.37
N ASN A 274 -11.43 -46.57 11.27
CA ASN A 274 -12.11 -46.60 9.98
C ASN A 274 -12.10 -45.22 9.29
N ASP A 275 -12.30 -44.13 10.04
CA ASP A 275 -12.24 -42.76 9.53
C ASP A 275 -10.87 -42.42 8.91
N PHE A 276 -9.77 -42.89 9.52
CA PHE A 276 -8.43 -42.68 8.98
C PHE A 276 -8.26 -43.46 7.67
N ILE A 277 -8.64 -44.73 7.65
CA ILE A 277 -8.50 -45.62 6.50
C ILE A 277 -9.32 -45.09 5.31
N GLU A 278 -10.58 -44.73 5.52
CA GLU A 278 -11.42 -44.14 4.47
C GLU A 278 -10.82 -42.86 3.90
N LYS A 279 -10.16 -42.06 4.76
CA LYS A 279 -9.48 -40.85 4.30
C LYS A 279 -8.24 -41.15 3.49
N ILE A 280 -7.49 -42.21 3.80
CA ILE A 280 -6.38 -42.66 2.96
C ILE A 280 -6.90 -43.11 1.59
N GLU A 281 -7.95 -43.91 1.55
CA GLU A 281 -8.56 -44.45 0.32
C GLU A 281 -9.18 -43.37 -0.58
N ASN A 282 -9.89 -42.42 0.02
CA ASN A 282 -10.77 -41.49 -0.70
C ASN A 282 -10.69 -40.05 -0.19
N ASP A 283 -9.49 -39.48 -0.13
CA ASP A 283 -9.32 -38.07 0.23
C ASP A 283 -9.82 -37.16 -0.92
N ILE A 284 -10.97 -36.51 -0.70
CA ILE A 284 -11.58 -35.60 -1.66
C ILE A 284 -11.50 -34.16 -1.15
N ILE A 285 -11.28 -33.22 -2.07
CA ILE A 285 -11.46 -31.78 -1.82
C ILE A 285 -12.47 -31.17 -2.79
N THR A 286 -13.25 -30.21 -2.29
CA THR A 286 -14.09 -29.32 -3.09
C THR A 286 -13.40 -27.98 -3.22
N HIS A 287 -13.11 -27.56 -4.44
CA HIS A 287 -12.39 -26.32 -4.76
C HIS A 287 -13.20 -25.45 -5.71
N TRP A 288 -13.31 -24.16 -5.40
CA TRP A 288 -14.13 -23.21 -6.16
C TRP A 288 -13.73 -23.07 -7.64
N MET A 289 -12.47 -23.36 -7.99
CA MET A 289 -11.97 -23.30 -9.38
C MET A 289 -12.00 -24.65 -10.10
N HIS A 290 -11.90 -25.75 -9.37
CA HIS A 290 -11.66 -27.07 -9.95
C HIS A 290 -12.80 -28.07 -9.68
N GLY A 291 -13.85 -27.64 -8.99
CA GLY A 291 -14.92 -28.53 -8.54
C GLY A 291 -14.46 -29.52 -7.48
N LYS A 292 -15.08 -30.69 -7.46
CA LYS A 292 -14.79 -31.76 -6.48
C LYS A 292 -13.90 -32.81 -7.12
N PHE A 293 -12.75 -33.10 -6.52
CA PHE A 293 -11.82 -34.11 -7.05
C PHE A 293 -11.10 -34.88 -5.93
N ARG A 294 -10.82 -36.15 -6.22
CA ARG A 294 -10.09 -37.07 -5.34
C ARG A 294 -8.58 -36.90 -5.46
N PHE A 295 -7.83 -37.15 -4.41
CA PHE A 295 -6.37 -37.20 -4.48
C PHE A 295 -5.91 -38.53 -5.08
N LEU A 296 -5.05 -38.46 -6.09
CA LEU A 296 -4.37 -39.61 -6.68
C LEU A 296 -3.14 -40.01 -5.83
N MET A 297 -2.46 -39.01 -5.27
CA MET A 297 -1.21 -39.15 -4.50
C MET A 297 -1.23 -38.27 -3.25
N GLY A 298 -0.17 -38.34 -2.44
CA GLY A 298 -0.03 -37.48 -1.25
C GLY A 298 -0.67 -38.07 0.00
N ASP A 299 -0.60 -39.40 0.13
CA ASP A 299 -0.96 -40.16 1.34
C ASP A 299 -0.24 -39.62 2.58
N ASP A 300 1.07 -39.36 2.46
CA ASP A 300 1.92 -38.67 3.44
C ASP A 300 1.29 -37.39 4.03
N LYS A 301 0.70 -36.55 3.17
CA LYS A 301 0.04 -35.30 3.57
C LYS A 301 -1.35 -35.54 4.18
N THR A 302 -2.07 -36.56 3.70
CA THR A 302 -3.36 -36.93 4.29
C THR A 302 -3.18 -37.46 5.71
N SER A 303 -2.22 -38.36 5.94
CA SER A 303 -1.88 -38.88 7.27
C SER A 303 -1.47 -37.75 8.21
N TRP A 304 -0.55 -36.88 7.76
CA TRP A 304 -0.14 -35.69 8.51
C TRP A 304 -1.31 -34.78 8.89
N PHE A 305 -2.18 -34.46 7.94
CA PHE A 305 -3.32 -33.57 8.19
C PHE A 305 -4.29 -34.17 9.22
N ASN A 306 -4.51 -35.49 9.18
CA ASN A 306 -5.40 -36.15 10.14
C ASN A 306 -4.85 -36.03 11.58
N LEU A 307 -3.57 -36.36 11.79
CA LEU A 307 -2.92 -36.20 13.09
C LEU A 307 -2.94 -34.75 13.57
N LEU A 308 -2.64 -33.79 12.67
CA LEU A 308 -2.71 -32.36 12.99
C LEU A 308 -4.13 -31.93 13.38
N LYS A 309 -5.16 -32.44 12.69
CA LYS A 309 -6.57 -32.17 12.99
C LYS A 309 -6.97 -32.73 14.35
N GLN A 310 -6.41 -33.86 14.77
CA GLN A 310 -6.70 -34.48 16.07
C GLN A 310 -5.84 -33.89 17.21
N GLY A 311 -4.77 -33.16 16.90
CA GLY A 311 -3.93 -32.49 17.90
C GLY A 311 -2.69 -33.28 18.34
N TRP A 312 -2.45 -34.46 17.77
CA TRP A 312 -1.34 -35.34 18.11
C TRP A 312 0.04 -34.72 17.89
N ASP A 313 0.99 -35.05 18.75
CA ASP A 313 2.38 -34.65 18.57
C ASP A 313 3.03 -35.47 17.47
N MET A 314 3.91 -34.80 16.72
CA MET A 314 4.67 -35.39 15.63
C MET A 314 6.13 -34.96 15.71
N LEU A 315 7.04 -35.93 15.81
CA LEU A 315 8.46 -35.67 16.02
C LEU A 315 9.31 -35.99 14.78
N TYR A 316 10.43 -35.29 14.67
CA TYR A 316 11.50 -35.59 13.72
C TYR A 316 12.71 -36.14 14.45
N ILE A 317 13.20 -37.32 14.03
CA ILE A 317 14.38 -37.98 14.59
C ILE A 317 15.57 -37.69 13.68
N PRO A 318 16.49 -36.76 14.04
CA PRO A 318 17.49 -36.22 13.15
C PRO A 318 18.73 -37.12 12.97
N ASP A 319 18.96 -38.09 13.84
CA ASP A 319 20.18 -38.90 13.89
C ASP A 319 20.01 -40.32 13.31
N VAL A 320 18.78 -40.68 12.92
CA VAL A 320 18.38 -41.90 12.19
C VAL A 320 18.09 -41.52 10.75
N THR A 321 18.68 -42.24 9.78
CA THR A 321 18.51 -41.91 8.35
C THR A 321 17.91 -43.08 7.58
N CYS A 322 16.88 -42.79 6.79
CA CYS A 322 16.34 -43.67 5.77
C CYS A 322 16.91 -43.28 4.40
N TYR A 323 17.29 -44.26 3.58
CA TYR A 323 17.83 -44.04 2.24
C TYR A 323 16.79 -44.38 1.18
N SER A 324 16.46 -43.42 0.32
CA SER A 324 15.68 -43.68 -0.89
C SER A 324 16.59 -44.27 -1.96
N LEU A 325 16.26 -45.46 -2.46
CA LEU A 325 16.96 -46.12 -3.55
C LEU A 325 16.35 -45.64 -4.87
N GLU A 326 16.96 -44.61 -5.47
CA GLU A 326 16.47 -43.97 -6.68
C GLU A 326 17.26 -44.49 -7.91
N SER A 327 16.57 -45.23 -8.77
CA SER A 327 17.16 -45.84 -9.97
C SER A 327 16.85 -45.08 -11.27
N ARG A 328 16.09 -43.97 -11.22
CA ARG A 328 15.77 -43.18 -12.41
C ARG A 328 17.01 -42.47 -12.98
N ASP A 329 17.35 -42.79 -14.23
CA ASP A 329 18.30 -42.05 -15.04
C ASP A 329 17.56 -41.21 -16.09
N ALA A 330 17.17 -39.98 -15.71
CA ALA A 330 16.55 -39.03 -16.63
C ALA A 330 17.20 -37.64 -16.52
N SER A 331 16.85 -36.75 -17.45
CA SER A 331 17.46 -35.42 -17.51
C SER A 331 17.21 -34.63 -16.22
N PHE A 332 18.22 -33.87 -15.77
CA PHE A 332 18.12 -33.06 -14.56
C PHE A 332 16.94 -32.08 -14.62
N LEU A 333 16.74 -31.39 -15.76
CA LEU A 333 15.70 -30.37 -15.91
C LEU A 333 14.28 -30.97 -15.87
N GLU A 334 14.08 -32.15 -16.46
CA GLU A 334 12.78 -32.82 -16.44
C GLU A 334 12.41 -33.31 -15.03
N LEU A 335 13.34 -33.97 -14.33
CA LEU A 335 13.09 -34.47 -12.98
C LEU A 335 12.96 -33.35 -11.95
N SER A 336 13.81 -32.32 -12.06
CA SER A 336 13.81 -31.17 -11.14
C SER A 336 12.62 -30.23 -11.33
N THR A 337 11.77 -30.45 -12.34
CA THR A 337 10.51 -29.72 -12.53
C THR A 337 9.28 -30.60 -12.29
N SER A 338 9.27 -31.84 -12.80
CA SER A 338 8.15 -32.78 -12.65
C SER A 338 7.94 -33.23 -11.20
N LEU A 339 9.01 -33.59 -10.47
CA LEU A 339 8.91 -34.03 -9.08
C LEU A 339 8.43 -32.89 -8.16
N PRO A 340 9.00 -31.66 -8.23
CA PRO A 340 8.49 -30.57 -7.41
C PRO A 340 7.07 -30.14 -7.77
N TYR A 341 6.65 -30.18 -9.04
CA TYR A 341 5.26 -29.91 -9.42
C TYR A 341 4.28 -30.80 -8.63
N ARG A 342 4.60 -32.10 -8.57
CA ARG A 342 3.85 -33.08 -7.77
C ARG A 342 3.91 -32.79 -6.27
N TRP A 343 5.10 -32.62 -5.70
CA TRP A 343 5.28 -32.42 -4.25
C TRP A 343 4.62 -31.12 -3.75
N TYR A 344 4.76 -30.04 -4.52
CA TYR A 344 4.11 -28.77 -4.23
C TYR A 344 2.60 -28.88 -4.37
N GLY A 345 2.08 -29.53 -5.41
CA GLY A 345 0.65 -29.79 -5.56
C GLY A 345 0.08 -30.51 -4.33
N ASN A 346 0.69 -31.61 -3.90
CA ASN A 346 0.25 -32.37 -2.71
C ASN A 346 0.25 -31.51 -1.43
N THR A 347 1.28 -30.68 -1.26
CA THR A 347 1.40 -29.76 -0.12
C THR A 347 0.32 -28.68 -0.17
N LEU A 348 0.11 -28.06 -1.32
CA LEU A 348 -0.81 -26.93 -1.48
C LEU A 348 -2.27 -27.35 -1.32
N ARG A 349 -2.68 -28.53 -1.80
CA ARG A 349 -4.04 -29.06 -1.58
C ARG A 349 -4.37 -29.22 -0.09
N ASN A 350 -3.37 -29.53 0.73
CA ASN A 350 -3.50 -29.70 2.17
C ASN A 350 -3.38 -28.37 2.95
N SER A 351 -2.60 -27.42 2.43
CA SER A 351 -2.32 -26.16 3.13
C SER A 351 -3.58 -25.37 3.50
N SER A 352 -4.56 -25.27 2.60
CA SER A 352 -5.80 -24.52 2.82
C SER A 352 -6.65 -25.11 3.95
N ARG A 353 -6.80 -26.44 4.00
CA ARG A 353 -7.55 -27.09 5.07
C ARG A 353 -6.81 -27.07 6.41
N ALA A 354 -5.48 -27.13 6.39
CA ALA A 354 -4.67 -27.00 7.60
C ALA A 354 -4.74 -25.59 8.20
N LEU A 355 -4.69 -24.53 7.38
CA LEU A 355 -4.84 -23.14 7.86
C LEU A 355 -6.21 -22.88 8.50
N LYS A 356 -7.27 -23.50 7.96
CA LYS A 356 -8.64 -23.40 8.51
C LYS A 356 -8.79 -24.00 9.92
N LEU A 357 -7.90 -24.88 10.36
CA LEU A 357 -7.89 -25.38 11.73
C LEU A 357 -7.52 -24.29 12.76
N GLY A 358 -6.89 -23.20 12.30
CA GLY A 358 -6.44 -22.10 13.15
C GLY A 358 -5.15 -22.39 13.93
N TRP A 359 -4.53 -21.32 14.43
CA TRP A 359 -3.25 -21.39 15.15
C TRP A 359 -3.35 -22.09 16.51
N ARG A 360 -4.53 -22.07 17.15
CA ARG A 360 -4.76 -22.77 18.44
C ARG A 360 -4.61 -24.29 18.31
N LYS A 361 -5.08 -24.87 17.20
CA LYS A 361 -5.00 -26.32 16.98
C LYS A 361 -3.68 -26.76 16.34
N THR A 362 -3.15 -25.96 15.43
CA THR A 362 -1.93 -26.29 14.68
C THR A 362 -0.64 -25.89 15.38
N GLY A 363 -0.71 -24.96 16.36
CA GLY A 363 0.43 -24.29 16.97
C GLY A 363 0.89 -23.09 16.13
N LEU A 364 1.15 -21.95 16.78
CA LEU A 364 1.41 -20.67 16.10
C LEU A 364 2.55 -20.76 15.06
N PHE A 365 3.67 -21.38 15.42
CA PHE A 365 4.82 -21.51 14.53
C PHE A 365 4.51 -22.32 13.27
N ILE A 366 3.82 -23.44 13.42
CA ILE A 366 3.46 -24.34 12.33
C ILE A 366 2.38 -23.73 11.46
N TRP A 367 1.38 -23.09 12.07
CA TRP A 367 0.37 -22.33 11.36
C TRP A 367 1.01 -21.29 10.44
N PHE A 368 1.94 -20.51 10.99
CA PHE A 368 2.68 -19.50 10.22
C PHE A 368 3.59 -20.13 9.17
N ALA A 369 4.22 -21.28 9.44
CA ALA A 369 5.02 -21.99 8.43
C ALA A 369 4.17 -22.47 7.24
N ILE A 370 2.93 -22.91 7.47
CA ILE A 370 1.99 -23.27 6.39
C ILE A 370 1.58 -22.03 5.59
N LEU A 371 1.35 -20.90 6.28
CA LEU A 371 1.06 -19.62 5.62
C LEU A 371 2.25 -19.15 4.77
N ASP A 372 3.46 -19.16 5.33
CA ASP A 372 4.69 -18.80 4.65
C ASP A 372 4.90 -19.65 3.40
N GLN A 373 4.63 -20.96 3.44
CA GLN A 373 4.73 -21.82 2.25
C GLN A 373 3.87 -21.36 1.08
N ARG A 374 2.75 -20.67 1.31
CA ARG A 374 1.89 -20.13 0.25
C ARG A 374 2.36 -18.77 -0.25
N LEU A 375 3.00 -17.97 0.61
CA LEU A 375 3.51 -16.65 0.28
C LEU A 375 4.95 -16.71 -0.29
N SER A 376 5.70 -17.76 0.07
CA SER A 376 7.10 -17.96 -0.30
C SER A 376 7.27 -18.13 -1.82
N MET A 377 6.26 -18.64 -2.52
CA MET A 377 6.34 -18.82 -3.97
C MET A 377 6.38 -17.48 -4.72
N TRP A 378 5.80 -16.42 -4.17
CA TRP A 378 5.86 -15.07 -4.74
C TRP A 378 7.05 -14.28 -4.21
N THR A 379 7.25 -14.28 -2.90
CA THR A 379 8.37 -13.54 -2.27
C THR A 379 9.75 -14.03 -2.73
N SER A 380 9.87 -15.29 -3.18
CA SER A 380 11.11 -15.83 -3.78
C SER A 380 11.50 -15.16 -5.10
N LEU A 381 10.55 -14.56 -5.81
CA LEU A 381 10.75 -13.88 -7.09
C LEU A 381 10.98 -12.38 -6.92
N VAL A 382 10.55 -11.79 -5.79
CA VAL A 382 10.67 -10.34 -5.50
C VAL A 382 12.08 -9.82 -5.69
N GLY A 383 13.10 -10.53 -5.16
CA GLY A 383 14.48 -10.07 -5.26
C GLY A 383 14.99 -9.93 -6.69
N ILE A 384 14.81 -10.96 -7.53
CA ILE A 384 15.30 -10.93 -8.92
C ILE A 384 14.44 -10.02 -9.79
N SER A 385 13.11 -10.02 -9.62
CA SER A 385 12.21 -9.17 -10.37
C SER A 385 12.42 -7.69 -10.04
N GLY A 386 12.55 -7.34 -8.74
CA GLY A 386 12.84 -5.98 -8.29
C GLY A 386 14.20 -5.50 -8.79
N ALA A 387 15.25 -6.33 -8.69
CA ALA A 387 16.56 -5.99 -9.23
C ALA A 387 16.54 -5.70 -10.73
N LEU A 388 15.84 -6.52 -11.53
CA LEU A 388 15.68 -6.30 -12.97
C LEU A 388 14.91 -5.01 -13.29
N ILE A 389 13.80 -4.76 -12.59
CA ILE A 389 12.99 -3.53 -12.74
C ILE A 389 13.83 -2.29 -12.43
N LEU A 390 14.55 -2.30 -11.30
CA LEU A 390 15.41 -1.18 -10.89
C LEU A 390 16.60 -0.96 -11.81
N THR A 391 17.14 -2.04 -12.35
CA THR A 391 18.19 -1.99 -13.38
C THR A 391 17.70 -1.29 -14.63
N ALA A 392 16.50 -1.62 -15.09
CA ALA A 392 15.90 -1.03 -16.28
C ALA A 392 15.47 0.44 -16.08
N ILE A 393 15.06 0.83 -14.87
CA ILE A 393 14.36 2.11 -14.63
C ILE A 393 15.22 3.14 -13.90
N LYS A 394 16.14 2.71 -13.03
CA LYS A 394 16.92 3.61 -12.16
C LYS A 394 18.40 3.64 -12.54
N SER A 395 19.07 2.48 -12.53
CA SER A 395 20.49 2.39 -12.84
C SER A 395 20.92 0.94 -13.02
N PHE A 396 21.82 0.68 -13.96
CA PHE A 396 22.43 -0.63 -14.14
C PHE A 396 23.06 -1.22 -12.85
N VAL A 397 23.50 -0.38 -11.90
CA VAL A 397 24.20 -0.77 -10.66
C VAL A 397 23.37 -1.68 -9.74
N TYR A 398 22.03 -1.65 -9.83
CA TYR A 398 21.16 -2.46 -8.98
C TYR A 398 21.31 -3.98 -9.23
N LEU A 399 21.56 -4.42 -10.47
CA LEU A 399 21.76 -5.84 -10.79
C LEU A 399 23.04 -6.41 -10.17
N PRO A 400 24.25 -5.85 -10.40
CA PRO A 400 25.46 -6.34 -9.76
C PRO A 400 25.40 -6.23 -8.23
N PHE A 401 24.78 -5.18 -7.68
CA PHE A 401 24.54 -5.10 -6.23
C PHE A 401 23.70 -6.28 -5.72
N TYR A 402 22.57 -6.57 -6.36
CA TYR A 402 21.73 -7.71 -6.00
C TYR A 402 22.46 -9.04 -6.13
N LEU A 403 23.24 -9.23 -7.20
CA LEU A 403 24.04 -10.44 -7.40
C LEU A 403 25.07 -10.61 -6.29
N ALA A 404 25.83 -9.56 -5.96
CA ALA A 404 26.80 -9.60 -4.87
C ALA A 404 26.14 -9.91 -3.53
N TRP A 405 25.03 -9.24 -3.22
CA TRP A 405 24.24 -9.46 -2.01
C TRP A 405 23.71 -10.90 -1.91
N VAL A 406 23.10 -11.42 -2.98
CA VAL A 406 22.57 -12.79 -3.01
C VAL A 406 23.69 -13.80 -2.85
N LEU A 407 24.83 -13.63 -3.52
CA LEU A 407 25.99 -14.51 -3.34
C LEU A 407 26.46 -14.52 -1.89
N SER A 408 26.60 -13.36 -1.25
CA SER A 408 26.95 -13.24 0.17
C SER A 408 25.99 -14.02 1.07
N VAL A 409 24.68 -13.84 0.90
CA VAL A 409 23.66 -14.57 1.69
C VAL A 409 23.72 -16.08 1.42
N ARG A 410 23.95 -16.50 0.18
CA ARG A 410 24.02 -17.93 -0.18
C ARG A 410 25.27 -18.60 0.35
N VAL A 411 26.39 -17.90 0.40
CA VAL A 411 27.62 -18.37 1.06
C VAL A 411 27.32 -18.68 2.52
N LEU A 412 26.62 -17.80 3.24
CA LEU A 412 26.22 -18.04 4.64
C LEU A 412 25.28 -19.26 4.76
N GLN A 413 24.24 -19.34 3.93
CA GLN A 413 23.30 -20.47 3.97
C GLN A 413 23.95 -21.81 3.63
N MET A 414 24.83 -21.84 2.62
CA MET A 414 25.62 -23.01 2.25
C MET A 414 26.54 -23.43 3.39
N SER A 415 27.19 -22.48 4.06
CA SER A 415 28.01 -22.73 5.25
C SER A 415 27.20 -23.39 6.37
N MET A 416 25.96 -22.92 6.61
CA MET A 416 25.07 -23.49 7.62
C MET A 416 24.59 -24.92 7.28
N ILE A 417 24.56 -25.30 6.01
CA ILE A 417 24.28 -26.67 5.55
C ILE A 417 25.52 -27.55 5.76
N ALA A 418 26.70 -27.04 5.38
CA ALA A 418 27.98 -27.72 5.52
C ALA A 418 28.35 -28.03 6.98
N VAL A 419 28.22 -27.05 7.89
CA VAL A 419 28.46 -27.22 9.34
C VAL A 419 27.60 -28.34 9.96
N ARG A 420 26.48 -28.68 9.32
CA ARG A 420 25.56 -29.74 9.77
C ARG A 420 25.83 -31.10 9.14
N GLY A 421 26.93 -31.26 8.41
CA GLY A 421 27.39 -32.54 7.86
C GLY A 421 26.89 -32.86 6.46
N HIS A 422 26.25 -31.91 5.77
CA HIS A 422 25.86 -32.09 4.37
C HIS A 422 26.94 -31.48 3.46
N PRO A 423 27.59 -32.28 2.59
CA PRO A 423 28.65 -31.78 1.73
C PRO A 423 28.10 -30.79 0.71
N VAL A 424 28.91 -29.79 0.37
CA VAL A 424 28.59 -28.74 -0.59
C VAL A 424 29.60 -28.71 -1.72
N SER A 425 29.24 -28.11 -2.85
CA SER A 425 30.07 -28.02 -4.04
C SER A 425 29.88 -26.67 -4.73
N LEU A 426 30.67 -26.39 -5.78
CA LEU A 426 30.45 -25.22 -6.62
C LEU A 426 29.05 -25.21 -7.26
N ARG A 427 28.36 -26.35 -7.38
CA ARG A 427 26.99 -26.39 -7.92
C ARG A 427 25.94 -25.99 -6.87
N THR A 428 26.29 -25.95 -5.59
CA THR A 428 25.32 -25.73 -4.50
C THR A 428 24.61 -24.38 -4.61
N ILE A 429 25.32 -23.26 -4.78
CA ILE A 429 24.68 -21.94 -4.90
C ILE A 429 23.81 -21.83 -6.17
N PRO A 430 24.28 -22.22 -7.37
CA PRO A 430 23.42 -22.30 -8.55
C PRO A 430 22.16 -23.13 -8.33
N LEU A 431 22.28 -24.31 -7.71
CA LEU A 431 21.14 -25.16 -7.38
C LEU A 431 20.19 -24.54 -6.35
N MET A 432 20.69 -23.76 -5.38
CA MET A 432 19.86 -23.02 -4.43
C MET A 432 19.04 -21.94 -5.13
N LEU A 433 19.65 -21.19 -6.05
CA LEU A 433 18.95 -20.17 -6.85
C LEU A 433 17.94 -20.81 -7.81
N PHE A 434 18.32 -21.90 -8.47
CA PHE A 434 17.43 -22.70 -9.30
C PHE A 434 16.21 -23.18 -8.50
N ASN A 435 16.44 -23.79 -7.33
CA ASN A 435 15.36 -24.25 -6.45
C ASN A 435 14.46 -23.11 -5.97
N GLN A 436 15.03 -21.93 -5.73
CA GLN A 436 14.24 -20.76 -5.32
C GLN A 436 13.40 -20.22 -6.46
N TRP A 437 13.99 -19.93 -7.62
CA TRP A 437 13.30 -19.23 -8.72
C TRP A 437 12.45 -20.18 -9.56
N VAL A 438 13.05 -21.26 -10.07
CA VAL A 438 12.31 -22.26 -10.87
C VAL A 438 11.32 -23.00 -9.99
N GLY A 439 11.72 -23.35 -8.77
CA GLY A 439 10.79 -23.96 -7.80
C GLY A 439 9.61 -23.06 -7.46
N ALA A 440 9.79 -21.74 -7.37
CA ALA A 440 8.70 -20.78 -7.19
C ALA A 440 7.72 -20.80 -8.37
N VAL A 441 8.21 -20.71 -9.61
CA VAL A 441 7.38 -20.75 -10.83
C VAL A 441 6.60 -22.07 -10.92
N VAL A 442 7.27 -23.20 -10.67
CA VAL A 442 6.63 -24.53 -10.65
C VAL A 442 5.57 -24.62 -9.55
N LYS A 443 5.82 -24.03 -8.37
CA LYS A 443 4.87 -23.99 -7.25
C LYS A 443 3.65 -23.12 -7.54
N ILE A 444 3.83 -21.96 -8.17
CA ILE A 444 2.73 -21.10 -8.65
C ILE A 444 1.89 -21.88 -9.66
N ARG A 445 2.52 -22.53 -10.65
CA ARG A 445 1.81 -23.36 -11.62
C ARG A 445 1.00 -24.47 -10.95
N ALA A 446 1.58 -25.18 -9.98
CA ALA A 446 0.88 -26.22 -9.22
C ALA A 446 -0.30 -25.66 -8.41
N TYR A 447 -0.15 -24.46 -7.83
CA TYR A 447 -1.20 -23.80 -7.05
C TYR A 447 -2.46 -23.48 -7.86
N PHE A 448 -2.30 -23.07 -9.12
CA PHE A 448 -3.44 -22.80 -10.00
C PHE A 448 -3.98 -24.04 -10.71
N ASN A 449 -3.29 -25.18 -10.64
CA ASN A 449 -3.67 -26.43 -11.29
C ASN A 449 -3.78 -27.57 -10.26
N LEU A 450 -4.45 -27.35 -9.13
CA LEU A 450 -4.47 -28.33 -8.03
C LEU A 450 -5.10 -29.67 -8.42
N ALA A 451 -6.05 -29.67 -9.35
CA ALA A 451 -6.68 -30.89 -9.85
C ALA A 451 -5.79 -31.69 -10.82
N ASP A 452 -4.78 -31.06 -11.42
CA ASP A 452 -3.84 -31.73 -12.30
C ASP A 452 -2.94 -32.67 -11.49
N GLN A 453 -3.17 -33.97 -11.68
CA GLN A 453 -2.53 -35.04 -10.95
C GLN A 453 -2.11 -36.10 -11.94
N LYS A 454 -0.79 -36.20 -12.14
CA LYS A 454 -0.17 -37.19 -13.01
C LYS A 454 0.92 -37.93 -12.25
N TRP A 455 0.96 -39.23 -12.41
CA TRP A 455 2.03 -40.10 -11.92
C TRP A 455 2.49 -41.00 -13.05
N ALA A 456 3.79 -41.22 -13.16
CA ALA A 456 4.34 -42.17 -14.11
C ALA A 456 5.56 -42.89 -13.50
N LYS A 457 5.67 -44.19 -13.74
CA LYS A 457 6.83 -45.03 -13.41
C LYS A 457 6.82 -46.27 -14.33
N GLY A 458 7.98 -46.69 -14.84
CA GLY A 458 8.09 -47.91 -15.65
C GLY A 458 7.24 -47.90 -16.93
N GLY A 459 7.08 -46.74 -17.58
CA GLY A 459 6.28 -46.61 -18.81
C GLY A 459 4.76 -46.52 -18.62
N THR A 460 4.23 -46.78 -17.41
CA THR A 460 2.81 -46.61 -17.10
C THR A 460 2.56 -45.23 -16.51
N ALA A 461 1.51 -44.54 -16.99
CA ALA A 461 1.06 -43.26 -16.50
C ALA A 461 -0.37 -43.35 -15.95
N GLN A 462 -0.61 -42.77 -14.78
CA GLN A 462 -1.94 -42.62 -14.18
C GLN A 462 -2.32 -41.14 -14.12
N SER A 463 -3.50 -40.82 -14.63
CA SER A 463 -4.18 -39.52 -14.49
C SER A 463 -5.48 -39.69 -13.72
N ASN A 464 -5.89 -38.63 -13.02
CA ASN A 464 -7.13 -38.64 -12.24
C ASN A 464 -8.30 -38.12 -13.09
N GLU A 465 -8.70 -38.88 -14.11
CA GLU A 465 -9.84 -38.53 -15.00
C GLU A 465 -11.19 -38.99 -14.42
N SER A 466 -11.19 -40.03 -13.60
CA SER A 466 -12.38 -40.61 -12.99
C SER A 466 -12.71 -39.94 -11.64
N GLY A 467 -13.89 -39.33 -11.53
CA GLY A 467 -14.44 -38.78 -10.28
C GLY A 467 -14.23 -37.27 -10.06
N VAL A 468 -13.77 -36.53 -11.07
CA VAL A 468 -13.76 -35.06 -11.04
C VAL A 468 -15.15 -34.53 -11.38
N ILE A 469 -15.86 -33.97 -10.41
CA ILE A 469 -17.10 -33.25 -10.64
C ILE A 469 -16.74 -31.80 -10.94
N MET A 470 -16.68 -31.48 -12.23
CA MET A 470 -16.40 -30.13 -12.71
C MET A 470 -17.58 -29.19 -12.47
N ILE A 471 -17.27 -27.92 -12.25
CA ILE A 471 -18.28 -26.86 -12.17
C ILE A 471 -18.87 -26.67 -13.57
N LYS A 472 -20.21 -26.68 -13.67
CA LYS A 472 -20.95 -26.51 -14.94
C LYS A 472 -20.87 -25.06 -15.42
N HIS A 473 -19.75 -24.64 -15.99
CA HIS A 473 -19.58 -23.30 -16.56
C HIS A 473 -18.50 -23.24 -17.65
N LYS A 474 -18.77 -22.55 -18.78
CA LYS A 474 -17.89 -22.51 -19.96
C LYS A 474 -16.49 -21.94 -19.67
N LEU A 475 -16.38 -21.02 -18.71
CA LEU A 475 -15.10 -20.38 -18.35
C LEU A 475 -14.19 -21.27 -17.49
N VAL A 476 -14.71 -22.33 -16.85
CA VAL A 476 -13.95 -23.14 -15.86
C VAL A 476 -12.69 -23.74 -16.47
N LYS A 477 -12.71 -24.14 -17.74
CA LYS A 477 -11.52 -24.66 -18.45
C LYS A 477 -10.38 -23.63 -18.60
N TYR A 478 -10.70 -22.35 -18.59
CA TYR A 478 -9.72 -21.26 -18.70
C TYR A 478 -9.37 -20.62 -17.36
N MET A 479 -10.20 -20.79 -16.32
CA MET A 479 -10.01 -20.18 -15.01
C MET A 479 -8.61 -20.36 -14.41
N PRO A 480 -7.99 -21.56 -14.43
CA PRO A 480 -6.61 -21.74 -13.97
C PRO A 480 -5.61 -20.81 -14.66
N ARG A 481 -5.69 -20.71 -15.99
CA ARG A 481 -4.77 -19.88 -16.80
C ARG A 481 -5.03 -18.39 -16.59
N ILE A 482 -6.30 -17.99 -16.58
CA ILE A 482 -6.71 -16.60 -16.37
C ILE A 482 -6.26 -16.11 -14.98
N THR A 483 -6.59 -16.86 -13.93
CA THR A 483 -6.26 -16.47 -12.55
C THR A 483 -4.75 -16.49 -12.28
N MET A 484 -4.02 -17.44 -12.85
CA MET A 484 -2.56 -17.44 -12.81
C MET A 484 -1.99 -16.21 -13.52
N GLY A 485 -2.47 -15.90 -14.73
CA GLY A 485 -2.06 -14.72 -15.50
C GLY A 485 -2.32 -13.43 -14.73
N LEU A 486 -3.54 -13.25 -14.21
CA LEU A 486 -3.91 -12.11 -13.37
C LEU A 486 -3.04 -12.00 -12.11
N SER A 487 -2.68 -13.13 -11.49
CA SER A 487 -1.82 -13.12 -10.30
C SER A 487 -0.38 -12.72 -10.62
N TYR A 488 0.16 -13.14 -11.76
CA TYR A 488 1.45 -12.64 -12.25
C TYR A 488 1.38 -11.17 -12.59
N SER A 489 0.34 -10.72 -13.30
CA SER A 489 0.14 -9.30 -13.60
C SER A 489 0.05 -8.46 -12.33
N LEU A 490 -0.72 -8.92 -11.33
CA LEU A 490 -0.83 -8.25 -10.03
C LEU A 490 0.51 -8.24 -9.29
N PHE A 491 1.27 -9.33 -9.32
CA PHE A 491 2.60 -9.41 -8.71
C PHE A 491 3.57 -8.40 -9.32
N PHE A 492 3.70 -8.37 -10.66
CA PHE A 492 4.58 -7.43 -11.34
C PHE A 492 4.08 -5.99 -11.21
N PHE A 493 2.77 -5.77 -11.27
CA PHE A 493 2.18 -4.46 -11.03
C PHE A 493 2.50 -3.96 -9.62
N ALA A 494 2.30 -4.78 -8.58
CA ALA A 494 2.65 -4.42 -7.21
C ALA A 494 4.14 -4.10 -7.04
N LEU A 495 5.03 -4.83 -7.72
CA LEU A 495 6.46 -4.50 -7.73
C LEU A 495 6.74 -3.17 -8.44
N LEU A 496 6.17 -2.96 -9.63
CA LEU A 496 6.33 -1.71 -10.35
C LEU A 496 5.82 -0.52 -9.53
N LEU A 497 4.71 -0.68 -8.81
CA LEU A 497 4.20 0.30 -7.87
C LEU A 497 5.15 0.56 -6.71
N ALA A 498 5.64 -0.51 -6.09
CA ALA A 498 6.56 -0.45 -4.95
C ALA A 498 7.87 0.26 -5.30
N GLU A 499 8.41 0.04 -6.50
CA GLU A 499 9.66 0.65 -6.97
C GLU A 499 9.46 2.07 -7.55
N GLY A 500 8.22 2.58 -7.55
CA GLY A 500 7.86 3.86 -8.17
C GLY A 500 8.08 3.89 -9.68
N ALA A 501 8.09 2.71 -10.32
CA ALA A 501 8.17 2.51 -11.76
C ALA A 501 6.82 2.73 -12.45
N VAL A 502 5.76 2.28 -11.77
CA VAL A 502 4.38 2.64 -12.06
C VAL A 502 3.91 3.40 -10.84
N VAL A 503 3.15 4.46 -11.04
CA VAL A 503 2.46 5.15 -9.95
C VAL A 503 1.02 4.72 -10.07
N LEU A 504 0.40 4.24 -8.97
CA LEU A 504 -1.04 4.03 -8.98
C LEU A 504 -1.66 5.36 -9.41
N PRO A 505 -2.70 5.36 -10.27
CA PRO A 505 -3.55 6.53 -10.33
C PRO A 505 -3.93 6.82 -8.88
N ASP A 506 -3.62 8.03 -8.42
CA ASP A 506 -3.90 8.48 -7.07
C ASP A 506 -5.32 8.01 -6.71
N VAL A 507 -5.59 7.53 -5.49
CA VAL A 507 -6.96 7.09 -5.13
C VAL A 507 -7.96 8.27 -5.24
N ASP A 508 -7.43 9.48 -5.35
CA ASP A 508 -8.05 10.74 -5.76
C ASP A 508 -8.50 10.81 -7.25
N VAL A 509 -8.06 9.88 -8.12
CA VAL A 509 -8.51 9.70 -9.52
C VAL A 509 -9.82 8.91 -9.58
N ALA A 510 -10.04 8.00 -8.62
CA ALA A 510 -11.32 7.31 -8.45
C ALA A 510 -12.31 8.10 -7.58
N LEU A 511 -11.81 9.00 -6.74
CA LEU A 511 -12.56 9.92 -5.89
C LEU A 511 -12.09 11.37 -6.09
N ASN A 512 -12.33 11.90 -7.29
CA ASN A 512 -12.57 13.31 -7.56
C ASN A 512 -11.72 14.35 -6.76
N ARG A 513 -10.38 14.31 -6.83
CA ARG A 513 -9.54 15.49 -6.51
C ARG A 513 -8.74 15.97 -7.71
N SER A 514 -8.85 17.27 -7.91
CA SER A 514 -8.38 18.06 -9.04
C SER A 514 -6.90 17.84 -9.30
N LYS A 515 -6.51 17.53 -10.54
CA LYS A 515 -5.13 17.66 -11.02
C LYS A 515 -4.56 19.00 -10.51
N VAL A 516 -3.40 18.97 -9.88
CA VAL A 516 -2.66 20.18 -9.48
C VAL A 516 -1.46 20.32 -10.41
N ILE A 517 -1.42 21.39 -11.20
CA ILE A 517 -0.28 21.71 -12.08
C ILE A 517 0.59 22.74 -11.35
N VAL A 518 1.89 22.47 -11.22
CA VAL A 518 2.85 23.45 -10.68
C VAL A 518 3.73 23.95 -11.82
N VAL A 519 3.73 25.26 -12.03
CA VAL A 519 4.48 25.94 -13.10
C VAL A 519 5.55 26.84 -12.47
N ASP A 520 6.81 26.65 -12.87
CA ASP A 520 7.88 27.59 -12.54
C ASP A 520 7.90 28.72 -13.57
N ALA A 521 7.64 29.95 -13.14
CA ALA A 521 7.48 31.08 -14.04
C ALA A 521 8.75 31.40 -14.85
N ARG A 522 9.93 30.97 -14.38
CA ARG A 522 11.21 31.11 -15.12
C ARG A 522 11.19 30.40 -16.47
N GLN A 523 10.44 29.31 -16.58
CA GLN A 523 10.28 28.58 -17.84
C GLN A 523 9.54 29.37 -18.92
N TYR A 524 8.83 30.43 -18.52
CA TYR A 524 8.08 31.32 -19.41
C TYR A 524 8.75 32.68 -19.59
N GLY A 525 10.03 32.78 -19.23
CA GLY A 525 10.83 33.98 -19.43
C GLY A 525 10.76 35.01 -18.30
N MET A 526 10.14 34.69 -17.16
CA MET A 526 10.21 35.54 -15.97
C MET A 526 11.65 35.53 -15.42
N LYS A 527 12.31 36.68 -15.44
CA LYS A 527 13.72 36.84 -15.08
C LYS A 527 13.85 37.99 -14.09
N PRO A 528 14.09 37.69 -12.81
CA PRO A 528 14.23 38.73 -11.81
C PRO A 528 15.47 39.60 -12.08
N ASP A 529 15.39 40.85 -11.64
CA ASP A 529 16.49 41.82 -11.58
C ASP A 529 17.08 42.24 -12.95
N ASP A 530 16.36 42.05 -14.05
CA ASP A 530 16.81 42.43 -15.40
C ASP A 530 16.24 43.78 -15.90
N GLY A 531 15.30 44.37 -15.17
CA GLY A 531 14.64 45.63 -15.52
C GLY A 531 13.63 45.53 -16.67
N LEU A 532 13.32 44.33 -17.15
CA LEU A 532 12.37 44.06 -18.23
C LEU A 532 10.99 43.68 -17.66
N ASP A 533 9.96 43.67 -18.51
CA ASP A 533 8.58 43.41 -18.06
C ASP A 533 8.30 41.91 -17.86
N ASP A 534 8.25 41.47 -16.60
CA ASP A 534 7.95 40.10 -16.18
C ASP A 534 6.46 39.75 -16.26
N ALA A 535 5.57 40.74 -16.35
CA ALA A 535 4.13 40.51 -16.34
C ALA A 535 3.68 39.66 -17.53
N TYR A 536 4.38 39.73 -18.68
CA TYR A 536 4.07 38.92 -19.85
C TYR A 536 4.25 37.42 -19.63
N ALA A 537 5.28 37.00 -18.87
CA ALA A 537 5.47 35.60 -18.53
C ALA A 537 4.28 35.07 -17.72
N LEU A 538 3.83 35.84 -16.73
CA LEU A 538 2.68 35.48 -15.90
C LEU A 538 1.38 35.41 -16.72
N ARG A 539 1.15 36.39 -17.62
CA ARG A 539 0.01 36.38 -18.56
C ARG A 539 0.02 35.17 -19.49
N ALA A 540 1.20 34.79 -19.98
CA ALA A 540 1.37 33.65 -20.88
C ALA A 540 1.13 32.30 -20.18
N ILE A 541 1.34 32.22 -18.87
CA ILE A 541 0.98 31.04 -18.07
C ILE A 541 -0.53 31.02 -17.84
N ILE A 542 -1.09 32.12 -17.35
CA ILE A 542 -2.53 32.25 -17.04
C ILE A 542 -3.40 31.95 -18.28
N SER A 543 -3.00 32.40 -19.46
CA SER A 543 -3.76 32.14 -20.70
C SER A 543 -3.86 30.65 -21.04
N ARG A 544 -2.91 29.83 -20.59
CA ARG A 544 -2.83 28.39 -20.87
C ARG A 544 -3.43 27.51 -19.77
N THR A 545 -3.85 28.07 -18.64
CA THR A 545 -4.43 27.25 -17.55
C THR A 545 -5.79 26.67 -17.94
N ASP A 546 -6.08 25.47 -17.41
CA ASP A 546 -7.41 24.87 -17.46
C ASP A 546 -8.17 25.28 -16.17
N PRO A 547 -9.31 25.99 -16.26
CA PRO A 547 -10.06 26.41 -15.08
C PRO A 547 -10.63 25.26 -14.25
N LYS A 548 -10.61 24.01 -14.72
CA LYS A 548 -11.03 22.82 -13.96
C LYS A 548 -9.89 22.21 -13.13
N VAL A 549 -8.67 22.69 -13.29
CA VAL A 549 -7.43 22.13 -12.74
C VAL A 549 -6.76 23.20 -11.89
N LEU A 550 -6.34 22.85 -10.67
CA LEU A 550 -5.64 23.81 -9.81
C LEU A 550 -4.25 24.06 -10.38
N THR A 551 -3.92 25.30 -10.73
CA THR A 551 -2.59 25.68 -11.23
C THR A 551 -1.86 26.56 -10.23
N ILE A 552 -0.66 26.14 -9.79
CA ILE A 552 0.22 26.91 -8.92
C ILE A 552 1.37 27.49 -9.75
N ILE A 553 1.40 28.81 -9.87
CA ILE A 553 2.44 29.56 -10.59
C ILE A 553 3.45 30.07 -9.56
N LYS A 554 4.66 29.51 -9.59
CA LYS A 554 5.76 29.87 -8.70
C LYS A 554 6.66 30.93 -9.34
N MET A 555 6.65 32.12 -8.78
CA MET A 555 7.54 33.23 -9.14
C MET A 555 8.92 33.03 -8.49
N PRO A 556 10.00 33.49 -9.14
CA PRO A 556 11.36 33.40 -8.58
C PRO A 556 11.58 34.43 -7.46
N GLU A 557 12.69 34.28 -6.76
CA GLU A 557 13.24 35.28 -5.83
C GLU A 557 13.93 36.40 -6.62
N GLY A 558 13.88 37.64 -6.12
CA GLY A 558 14.39 38.86 -6.75
C GLY A 558 13.29 39.89 -7.08
N ILE A 559 13.66 40.96 -7.78
CA ILE A 559 12.76 42.04 -8.19
C ILE A 559 12.16 41.73 -9.56
N LEU A 560 10.83 41.72 -9.64
CA LEU A 560 10.06 41.49 -10.86
C LEU A 560 9.41 42.81 -11.29
N ASP A 561 9.73 43.30 -12.49
CA ASP A 561 9.22 44.57 -12.99
C ASP A 561 7.93 44.37 -13.79
N PHE A 562 6.84 45.02 -13.39
CA PHE A 562 5.53 44.92 -14.05
C PHE A 562 5.20 46.24 -14.74
N ASN A 563 5.22 46.24 -16.07
CA ASN A 563 4.85 47.41 -16.88
C ASN A 563 3.43 47.32 -17.44
N VAL A 564 2.82 46.12 -17.42
CA VAL A 564 1.43 45.90 -17.85
C VAL A 564 0.60 45.17 -16.78
N PRO A 565 -0.71 45.43 -16.69
CA PRO A 565 -1.59 44.76 -15.73
C PRO A 565 -1.80 43.28 -16.06
N VAL A 566 -2.03 42.47 -15.02
CA VAL A 566 -2.29 41.04 -15.10
C VAL A 566 -3.77 40.76 -14.83
N TYR A 567 -4.49 40.39 -15.89
CA TYR A 567 -5.90 39.98 -15.83
C TYR A 567 -6.03 38.47 -15.62
N ILE A 568 -6.78 38.08 -14.59
CA ILE A 568 -7.07 36.69 -14.22
C ILE A 568 -8.57 36.44 -14.39
N ARG A 569 -8.94 35.81 -15.50
CA ARG A 569 -10.33 35.50 -15.88
C ARG A 569 -10.67 34.01 -15.82
N LYS A 570 -9.76 33.21 -15.26
CA LYS A 570 -9.87 31.74 -15.12
C LYS A 570 -9.72 31.37 -13.66
N SER A 571 -10.56 30.45 -13.19
CA SER A 571 -10.59 29.97 -11.80
C SER A 571 -9.42 29.02 -11.47
N ASN A 572 -9.25 28.71 -10.18
CA ASN A 572 -8.33 27.70 -9.65
C ASN A 572 -6.84 28.00 -9.95
N ILE A 573 -6.39 29.23 -9.66
CA ILE A 573 -5.00 29.65 -9.86
C ILE A 573 -4.40 30.16 -8.54
N ILE A 574 -3.20 29.69 -8.20
CA ILE A 574 -2.38 30.20 -7.10
C ILE A 574 -1.17 30.91 -7.70
N ILE A 575 -0.96 32.18 -7.35
CA ILE A 575 0.25 32.96 -7.65
C ILE A 575 1.08 33.02 -6.38
N GLU A 576 2.27 32.42 -6.42
CA GLU A 576 3.12 32.17 -5.26
C GLU A 576 4.53 32.70 -5.48
N GLY A 577 5.01 33.58 -4.60
CA GLY A 577 6.43 33.92 -4.53
C GLY A 577 7.23 33.01 -3.59
N ARG A 578 8.52 33.29 -3.41
CA ARG A 578 9.43 32.52 -2.54
C ARG A 578 9.44 32.98 -1.09
N GLY A 579 8.67 34.00 -0.76
CA GLY A 579 8.60 34.64 0.55
C GLY A 579 8.33 36.13 0.38
N GLU A 580 7.66 36.74 1.37
CA GLU A 580 7.36 38.17 1.35
C GLU A 580 8.61 39.06 1.24
N ASP A 581 9.75 38.64 1.82
CA ASP A 581 11.03 39.36 1.73
C ASP A 581 11.92 38.90 0.57
N LYS A 582 11.47 37.93 -0.23
CA LYS A 582 12.28 37.30 -1.28
C LYS A 582 11.79 37.62 -2.69
N THR A 583 10.48 37.67 -2.90
CA THR A 583 9.90 38.00 -4.21
C THR A 583 9.24 39.37 -4.13
N LEU A 584 9.80 40.36 -4.82
CA LEU A 584 9.27 41.73 -4.88
C LEU A 584 8.74 42.01 -6.28
N ILE A 585 7.43 42.27 -6.41
CA ILE A 585 6.85 42.80 -7.65
C ILE A 585 6.84 44.32 -7.57
N ARG A 586 7.51 44.96 -8.52
CA ARG A 586 7.60 46.41 -8.68
C ARG A 586 6.81 46.86 -9.90
N SER A 587 5.66 47.49 -9.67
CA SER A 587 4.82 48.03 -10.72
C SER A 587 5.25 49.42 -11.17
N HIS A 588 5.25 49.61 -12.49
CA HIS A 588 5.39 50.91 -13.19
C HIS A 588 4.10 51.31 -13.90
N ILE A 589 3.02 50.56 -13.68
CA ILE A 589 1.74 50.72 -14.37
C ILE A 589 1.12 52.09 -14.03
N ARG A 590 0.52 52.71 -15.05
CA ARG A 590 -0.18 53.99 -14.95
C ARG A 590 -1.65 53.84 -15.37
N THR A 591 -2.46 54.85 -15.06
CA THR A 591 -3.81 54.98 -15.64
C THR A 591 -3.74 54.99 -17.17
N PRO A 592 -4.72 54.42 -17.90
CA PRO A 592 -6.07 54.05 -17.46
C PRO A 592 -6.22 52.64 -16.88
N ALA A 593 -5.13 51.91 -16.63
CA ALA A 593 -5.21 50.61 -15.96
C ALA A 593 -5.84 50.74 -14.57
N GLN A 594 -6.72 49.80 -14.21
CA GLN A 594 -7.47 49.87 -12.95
C GLN A 594 -6.69 49.31 -11.76
N SER A 595 -5.92 48.24 -11.97
CA SER A 595 -5.17 47.53 -10.93
C SER A 595 -3.96 46.81 -11.54
N ILE A 596 -2.95 46.51 -10.72
CA ILE A 596 -1.80 45.69 -11.11
C ILE A 596 -2.27 44.25 -11.35
N PHE A 597 -2.99 43.67 -10.39
CA PHE A 597 -3.72 42.42 -10.55
C PHE A 597 -5.22 42.67 -10.62
N VAL A 598 -5.87 42.12 -11.65
CA VAL A 598 -7.33 42.20 -11.83
C VAL A 598 -7.90 40.79 -11.95
N VAL A 599 -8.58 40.32 -10.90
CA VAL A 599 -9.42 39.11 -10.95
C VAL A 599 -10.80 39.52 -11.42
N GLU A 600 -11.22 39.07 -12.60
CA GLU A 600 -12.43 39.57 -13.26
C GLU A 600 -13.34 38.44 -13.72
N GLY A 601 -14.50 38.32 -13.06
CA GLY A 601 -15.63 37.52 -13.52
C GLY A 601 -16.55 38.30 -14.46
N GLU A 602 -17.63 37.65 -14.86
CA GLU A 602 -18.57 38.15 -15.86
C GLU A 602 -20.02 38.07 -15.33
N LEU A 603 -20.81 39.10 -15.62
CA LEU A 603 -22.25 39.08 -15.34
C LEU A 603 -22.99 38.69 -16.62
N LEU A 604 -23.80 37.64 -16.57
CA LEU A 604 -24.48 37.13 -17.77
C LEU A 604 -25.69 38.01 -18.12
N SER A 605 -25.96 38.14 -19.42
CA SER A 605 -26.94 39.08 -19.97
C SER A 605 -28.39 38.65 -19.76
N THR A 606 -28.68 37.36 -19.60
CA THR A 606 -30.05 36.84 -19.44
C THR A 606 -30.59 37.13 -18.04
N PRO A 607 -31.57 38.04 -17.87
CA PRO A 607 -32.14 38.34 -16.57
C PRO A 607 -33.20 37.29 -16.20
N LEU A 608 -33.23 36.91 -14.93
CA LEU A 608 -34.34 36.16 -14.33
C LEU A 608 -35.30 37.14 -13.67
N LYS A 609 -36.59 36.79 -13.66
CA LYS A 609 -37.61 37.53 -12.91
C LYS A 609 -37.92 36.80 -11.62
N LEU A 610 -38.14 37.57 -10.57
CA LEU A 610 -38.61 37.07 -9.29
C LEU A 610 -40.13 36.83 -9.39
N ALA A 611 -40.62 35.65 -8.97
CA ALA A 611 -42.04 35.31 -9.01
C ALA A 611 -42.79 35.76 -7.76
N GLU A 612 -42.18 35.60 -6.59
CA GLU A 612 -42.75 35.96 -5.28
C GLU A 612 -41.79 36.85 -4.49
N PRO A 613 -42.28 37.74 -3.60
CA PRO A 613 -41.40 38.57 -2.78
C PRO A 613 -40.43 37.73 -1.94
N LEU A 614 -39.13 38.04 -2.02
CA LEU A 614 -38.13 37.46 -1.13
C LEU A 614 -38.07 38.31 0.14
N LEU A 615 -38.41 37.72 1.29
CA LEU A 615 -38.30 38.38 2.59
C LEU A 615 -36.84 38.48 3.04
N ALA A 616 -36.54 39.42 3.93
CA ALA A 616 -35.17 39.73 4.35
C ALA A 616 -34.47 38.57 5.08
N ASP A 617 -35.25 37.76 5.80
CA ASP A 617 -34.86 36.60 6.60
C ASP A 617 -35.08 35.26 5.89
N SER A 618 -35.67 35.27 4.69
CA SER A 618 -35.87 34.06 3.89
C SER A 618 -34.61 33.67 3.11
N ASP A 619 -34.39 32.37 2.99
CA ASP A 619 -33.38 31.74 2.15
C ASP A 619 -34.01 30.97 0.97
N GLU A 620 -35.31 31.09 0.72
CA GLU A 620 -35.99 30.51 -0.46
C GLU A 620 -36.28 31.60 -1.50
N LEU A 621 -35.79 31.43 -2.73
CA LEU A 621 -35.96 32.32 -3.86
C LEU A 621 -36.80 31.65 -4.96
N ILE A 622 -37.99 32.18 -5.25
CA ILE A 622 -38.88 31.66 -6.30
C ILE A 622 -38.77 32.53 -7.56
N VAL A 623 -38.30 31.96 -8.65
CA VAL A 623 -38.14 32.66 -9.94
C VAL A 623 -39.26 32.34 -10.92
N SER A 624 -39.52 33.22 -11.89
CA SER A 624 -40.55 32.99 -12.90
C SER A 624 -40.04 32.10 -14.05
N GLY A 625 -40.85 31.12 -14.45
CA GLY A 625 -40.60 30.30 -15.63
C GLY A 625 -39.47 29.27 -15.47
N LYS A 626 -39.20 28.53 -16.55
CA LYS A 626 -38.07 27.58 -16.60
C LYS A 626 -36.75 28.35 -16.62
N ASN A 627 -35.82 27.92 -15.78
CA ASN A 627 -34.49 28.51 -15.66
C ASN A 627 -33.40 27.42 -15.78
N ASN A 628 -32.14 27.83 -15.95
CA ASN A 628 -30.97 26.96 -16.04
C ASN A 628 -30.03 27.13 -14.85
N ILE A 629 -30.59 27.49 -13.70
CA ILE A 629 -29.83 27.63 -12.46
C ILE A 629 -29.60 26.25 -11.87
N GLN A 630 -28.40 26.05 -11.35
CA GLN A 630 -27.94 24.81 -10.76
C GLN A 630 -27.35 25.10 -9.38
N GLU A 631 -27.24 24.05 -8.57
CA GLU A 631 -26.49 24.10 -7.32
C GLU A 631 -25.08 24.67 -7.56
N GLY A 632 -24.67 25.58 -6.68
CA GLY A 632 -23.39 26.27 -6.72
C GLY A 632 -23.37 27.55 -7.57
N ASP A 633 -24.39 27.81 -8.39
CA ASP A 633 -24.49 29.07 -9.13
C ASP A 633 -24.59 30.28 -8.18
N LEU A 634 -24.06 31.43 -8.62
CA LEU A 634 -24.27 32.70 -7.94
C LEU A 634 -25.19 33.59 -8.73
N LEU A 635 -26.08 34.27 -8.01
CA LEU A 635 -27.01 35.25 -8.56
C LEU A 635 -26.73 36.60 -7.94
N ILE A 636 -26.81 37.66 -8.74
CA ILE A 636 -26.84 39.03 -8.24
C ILE A 636 -28.29 39.50 -8.31
N LEU A 637 -28.84 39.85 -7.15
CA LEU A 637 -30.15 40.48 -7.01
C LEU A 637 -29.92 41.97 -6.84
N LYS A 638 -30.61 42.78 -7.63
CA LYS A 638 -30.57 44.23 -7.49
C LYS A 638 -31.96 44.83 -7.61
N MET A 639 -32.21 45.88 -6.84
CA MET A 639 -33.46 46.62 -6.89
C MET A 639 -33.18 48.13 -6.80
N PRO A 640 -33.95 48.97 -7.51
CA PRO A 640 -33.82 50.42 -7.44
C PRO A 640 -34.00 51.00 -6.04
N ASN A 641 -33.35 52.15 -5.80
CA ASN A 641 -33.55 52.93 -4.59
C ASN A 641 -34.77 53.84 -4.82
N ASP A 642 -35.93 53.45 -4.29
CA ASP A 642 -37.14 54.29 -4.35
C ASP A 642 -37.22 55.26 -3.16
N LYS A 643 -38.14 56.23 -3.25
CA LYS A 643 -38.31 57.26 -2.21
C LYS A 643 -38.68 56.66 -0.86
N THR A 644 -39.46 55.58 -0.85
CA THR A 644 -39.88 54.88 0.36
C THR A 644 -38.67 54.32 1.10
N PHE A 645 -37.83 53.55 0.39
CA PHE A 645 -36.59 53.00 0.94
C PHE A 645 -35.64 54.10 1.47
N LEU A 646 -35.45 55.19 0.72
CA LEU A 646 -34.54 56.26 1.13
C LEU A 646 -35.05 57.00 2.39
N SER A 647 -36.36 57.10 2.56
CA SER A 647 -37.00 57.63 3.77
C SER A 647 -36.80 56.67 4.96
N GLU A 648 -36.98 55.36 4.75
CA GLU A 648 -36.81 54.32 5.78
C GLU A 648 -35.40 54.30 6.40
N ILE A 649 -34.38 54.62 5.60
CA ILE A 649 -32.98 54.68 6.07
C ILE A 649 -32.57 56.08 6.52
N ASN A 650 -33.51 57.02 6.63
CA ASN A 650 -33.29 58.42 7.01
C ASN A 650 -32.22 59.12 6.15
N SER A 651 -32.25 58.95 4.81
CA SER A 651 -31.33 59.66 3.92
C SER A 651 -31.81 61.09 3.65
N LYS A 652 -31.19 62.10 4.25
CA LYS A 652 -31.65 63.51 4.17
C LYS A 652 -31.17 64.25 2.93
N VAL A 653 -29.97 63.90 2.42
CA VAL A 653 -29.33 64.64 1.33
C VAL A 653 -29.12 63.77 0.10
N TRP A 654 -28.74 62.50 0.27
CA TRP A 654 -28.55 61.59 -0.85
C TRP A 654 -29.90 61.01 -1.29
N ALA A 655 -30.42 61.46 -2.43
CA ALA A 655 -31.71 61.01 -2.98
C ALA A 655 -31.59 60.60 -4.45
N ARG A 656 -30.83 59.53 -4.73
CA ARG A 656 -30.56 59.06 -6.10
C ARG A 656 -31.04 57.62 -6.28
N GLU A 657 -31.61 57.33 -7.45
CA GLU A 657 -31.91 55.95 -7.84
C GLU A 657 -30.61 55.15 -8.03
N TYR A 658 -29.60 55.74 -8.69
CA TYR A 658 -28.33 55.08 -9.00
C TYR A 658 -27.15 55.63 -8.19
N PRO A 659 -26.15 54.80 -7.86
CA PRO A 659 -26.14 53.33 -8.05
C PRO A 659 -27.17 52.63 -7.16
N TRP A 660 -27.72 51.50 -7.62
CA TRP A 660 -28.61 50.66 -6.82
C TRP A 660 -27.86 50.14 -5.59
N VAL A 661 -28.34 50.48 -4.40
CA VAL A 661 -27.72 50.08 -3.11
C VAL A 661 -28.44 48.93 -2.44
N ARG A 662 -29.61 48.53 -2.95
CA ARG A 662 -30.31 47.29 -2.56
C ARG A 662 -29.81 46.15 -3.44
N GLN A 663 -28.62 45.65 -3.13
CA GLN A 663 -27.95 44.61 -3.91
C GLN A 663 -27.44 43.48 -3.01
N SER A 664 -27.58 42.24 -3.47
CA SER A 664 -27.06 41.04 -2.82
C SER A 664 -26.44 40.10 -3.86
N ILE A 665 -25.36 39.41 -3.47
CA ILE A 665 -24.86 38.23 -4.19
C ILE A 665 -25.22 37.02 -3.36
N VAL A 666 -25.95 36.07 -3.94
CA VAL A 666 -26.43 34.86 -3.27
C VAL A 666 -25.88 33.62 -3.97
N ARG A 667 -25.59 32.57 -3.21
CA ARG A 667 -25.19 31.25 -3.71
C ARG A 667 -26.38 30.31 -3.59
N VAL A 668 -26.68 29.59 -4.67
CA VAL A 668 -27.74 28.57 -4.69
C VAL A 668 -27.19 27.25 -4.15
N THR A 669 -27.85 26.66 -3.15
CA THR A 669 -27.49 25.35 -2.57
C THR A 669 -28.36 24.22 -3.11
N GLU A 670 -29.56 24.53 -3.60
CA GLU A 670 -30.46 23.56 -4.23
C GLU A 670 -31.34 24.27 -5.26
N SER A 671 -31.69 23.57 -6.35
CA SER A 671 -32.54 24.11 -7.41
C SER A 671 -33.55 23.06 -7.86
N VAL A 672 -34.83 23.28 -7.53
CA VAL A 672 -35.94 22.40 -7.91
C VAL A 672 -36.95 23.22 -8.69
N GLU A 673 -37.07 22.95 -9.99
CA GLU A 673 -37.94 23.67 -10.92
C GLU A 673 -37.72 25.20 -10.89
N ASN A 674 -38.61 25.94 -10.22
CA ASN A 674 -38.61 27.39 -10.09
C ASN A 674 -38.22 27.87 -8.67
N LYS A 675 -37.98 26.95 -7.73
CA LYS A 675 -37.56 27.24 -6.36
C LYS A 675 -36.06 27.03 -6.22
N LEU A 676 -35.38 28.05 -5.68
CA LEU A 676 -33.93 28.08 -5.46
C LEU A 676 -33.67 28.27 -3.97
N GLN A 677 -33.03 27.29 -3.33
CA GLN A 677 -32.56 27.43 -1.96
C GLN A 677 -31.25 28.22 -1.95
N LEU A 678 -31.14 29.22 -1.08
CA LEU A 678 -29.99 30.08 -0.91
C LEU A 678 -29.15 29.62 0.28
N GLU A 679 -27.83 29.84 0.19
CA GLU A 679 -26.89 29.53 1.29
C GLU A 679 -27.16 30.36 2.55
N TYR A 680 -27.61 31.61 2.37
CA TYR A 680 -27.93 32.55 3.44
C TYR A 680 -29.07 33.48 3.02
N ALA A 681 -29.83 33.97 3.99
CA ALA A 681 -30.77 35.06 3.81
C ALA A 681 -30.05 36.37 3.40
N THR A 682 -30.73 37.21 2.63
CA THR A 682 -30.11 38.41 2.03
C THR A 682 -30.04 39.62 2.96
N GLY A 683 -30.82 39.63 4.05
CA GLY A 683 -30.98 40.79 4.94
C GLY A 683 -31.77 41.93 4.33
N ILE A 684 -32.27 41.79 3.10
CA ILE A 684 -33.03 42.81 2.36
C ILE A 684 -34.27 42.17 1.72
N LYS A 685 -35.42 42.82 1.83
CA LYS A 685 -36.62 42.42 1.08
C LYS A 685 -36.46 42.75 -0.41
N TYR A 686 -36.79 41.81 -1.30
CA TYR A 686 -36.87 41.99 -2.76
C TYR A 686 -38.28 41.81 -3.31
N GLU A 687 -38.70 42.70 -4.21
CA GLU A 687 -40.05 42.74 -4.78
C GLU A 687 -40.07 42.25 -6.24
N PRO A 688 -41.05 41.41 -6.66
CA PRO A 688 -41.10 40.79 -7.98
C PRO A 688 -40.87 41.74 -9.16
N GLU A 689 -41.61 42.85 -9.20
CA GLU A 689 -41.60 43.75 -10.36
C GLU A 689 -40.39 44.69 -10.42
N LYS A 690 -39.73 44.92 -9.29
CA LYS A 690 -38.59 45.85 -9.18
C LYS A 690 -37.24 45.14 -9.16
N THR A 691 -37.21 43.83 -8.93
CA THR A 691 -35.98 43.08 -8.74
C THR A 691 -35.43 42.55 -10.07
N ARG A 692 -34.18 42.91 -10.34
CA ARG A 692 -33.39 42.34 -11.42
C ARG A 692 -32.50 41.24 -10.86
N ILE A 693 -32.67 40.02 -11.36
CA ILE A 693 -31.82 38.87 -11.02
C ILE A 693 -30.94 38.57 -12.23
N GLN A 694 -29.63 38.40 -12.03
CA GLN A 694 -28.71 37.98 -13.08
C GLN A 694 -27.78 36.90 -12.58
N LYS A 695 -27.51 35.90 -13.44
CA LYS A 695 -26.51 34.87 -13.16
C LYS A 695 -25.11 35.46 -13.26
N LEU A 696 -24.30 35.20 -12.24
CA LEU A 696 -22.89 35.56 -12.19
C LEU A 696 -22.03 34.38 -12.64
N LYS A 697 -21.08 34.66 -13.52
CA LYS A 697 -19.99 33.76 -13.88
C LYS A 697 -18.72 34.24 -13.17
N PRO A 698 -18.50 33.84 -11.90
CA PRO A 698 -17.39 34.34 -11.10
C PRO A 698 -16.06 33.73 -11.53
N VAL A 699 -14.97 34.39 -11.14
CA VAL A 699 -13.66 33.74 -11.05
C VAL A 699 -13.48 33.22 -9.62
N ARG A 700 -13.19 31.93 -9.49
CA ARG A 700 -13.14 31.24 -8.20
C ARG A 700 -11.75 30.81 -7.79
N HIS A 701 -11.53 30.71 -6.48
CA HIS A 701 -10.36 30.06 -5.90
C HIS A 701 -9.02 30.63 -6.37
N ILE A 702 -8.94 31.94 -6.60
CA ILE A 702 -7.66 32.60 -6.85
C ILE A 702 -6.94 32.81 -5.53
N THR A 703 -5.66 32.45 -5.46
CA THR A 703 -4.84 32.69 -4.27
C THR A 703 -3.59 33.49 -4.61
N PHE A 704 -3.35 34.59 -3.89
CA PHE A 704 -2.07 35.30 -3.89
C PHE A 704 -1.33 35.03 -2.57
N ARG A 705 -0.06 34.60 -2.63
CA ARG A 705 0.75 34.37 -1.42
C ARG A 705 2.26 34.54 -1.59
N HIS A 706 2.94 34.89 -0.51
CA HIS A 706 4.40 34.81 -0.34
C HIS A 706 5.21 35.76 -1.24
N PHE A 707 4.77 37.01 -1.41
CA PHE A 707 5.51 38.04 -2.15
C PHE A 707 5.17 39.45 -1.61
N THR A 708 5.97 40.43 -1.98
CA THR A 708 5.68 41.85 -1.79
C THR A 708 5.24 42.48 -3.11
N LEU A 709 4.24 43.36 -3.09
CA LEU A 709 3.80 44.17 -4.22
C LEU A 709 3.99 45.65 -3.90
N THR A 710 4.60 46.39 -4.81
CA THR A 710 4.79 47.84 -4.69
C THR A 710 4.56 48.58 -6.00
N GLN A 711 4.20 49.87 -5.92
CA GLN A 711 4.13 50.78 -7.06
C GLN A 711 5.26 51.82 -6.93
N ARG A 712 6.14 51.88 -7.92
CA ARG A 712 7.22 52.87 -7.97
C ARG A 712 6.75 54.13 -8.69
N ILE A 713 7.06 55.29 -8.10
CA ILE A 713 6.97 56.59 -8.76
C ILE A 713 8.40 57.16 -8.83
N PRO A 714 8.97 57.37 -10.03
CA PRO A 714 10.32 57.91 -10.17
C PRO A 714 10.46 59.29 -9.50
N GLY A 715 11.50 59.45 -8.66
CA GLY A 715 11.83 60.72 -8.02
C GLY A 715 10.91 61.14 -6.86
N ALA A 716 10.04 60.25 -6.37
CA ALA A 716 9.16 60.53 -5.24
C ALA A 716 9.42 59.57 -4.08
N ASP A 717 9.32 60.06 -2.84
CA ASP A 717 9.34 59.24 -1.64
C ASP A 717 7.91 59.05 -1.11
N ILE A 718 7.55 57.82 -0.72
CA ILE A 718 6.24 57.53 -0.14
C ILE A 718 6.03 58.27 1.19
N ALA A 719 7.11 58.57 1.90
CA ALA A 719 7.08 59.34 3.13
C ALA A 719 6.45 60.73 2.94
N ASP A 720 6.72 61.38 1.81
CA ASP A 720 6.23 62.73 1.46
C ASP A 720 4.70 62.82 1.36
N VAL A 721 4.04 61.66 1.20
CA VAL A 721 2.59 61.60 1.05
C VAL A 721 1.92 60.87 2.21
N ASN A 722 2.61 60.46 3.28
CA ASN A 722 2.02 59.71 4.39
C ASN A 722 0.79 60.42 4.99
N ALA A 723 0.91 61.73 5.28
CA ALA A 723 -0.15 62.59 5.77
C ALA A 723 -0.88 63.40 4.67
N ASP A 724 -0.58 63.15 3.39
CA ASP A 724 -1.19 63.86 2.26
C ASP A 724 -2.49 63.17 1.84
N TYR A 725 -3.63 63.86 2.04
CA TYR A 725 -4.96 63.42 1.62
C TYR A 725 -5.40 64.06 0.29
N THR A 726 -4.45 64.27 -0.63
CA THR A 726 -4.71 64.67 -2.01
C THR A 726 -4.42 63.51 -2.99
N ASN A 727 -4.69 63.73 -4.27
CA ASN A 727 -4.30 62.82 -5.35
C ASN A 727 -3.06 63.38 -6.03
N ARG A 728 -1.92 63.37 -5.32
CA ARG A 728 -0.67 64.00 -5.78
C ARG A 728 -0.14 63.41 -7.09
N TYR A 729 -0.41 62.12 -7.32
CA TYR A 729 0.07 61.38 -8.48
C TYR A 729 -1.07 60.67 -9.21
N PRO A 730 -2.03 61.41 -9.80
CA PRO A 730 -3.27 60.84 -10.32
C PRO A 730 -3.03 59.85 -11.47
N ASN A 731 -1.96 60.05 -12.25
CA ASN A 731 -1.55 59.14 -13.32
C ASN A 731 -1.07 57.77 -12.82
N TYR A 732 -0.78 57.64 -11.52
CA TYR A 732 -0.39 56.40 -10.86
C TYR A 732 -1.49 55.87 -9.94
N ALA A 733 -2.73 56.35 -10.08
CA ALA A 733 -3.88 55.89 -9.28
C ALA A 733 -4.39 54.50 -9.72
N VAL A 734 -3.51 53.50 -9.62
CA VAL A 734 -3.73 52.10 -9.95
C VAL A 734 -3.85 51.30 -8.66
N ASP A 735 -4.82 50.39 -8.59
CA ASP A 735 -5.01 49.52 -7.43
C ASP A 735 -3.94 48.40 -7.39
N GLY A 736 -3.70 47.79 -6.24
CA GLY A 736 -2.76 46.69 -6.08
C GLY A 736 -3.37 45.38 -6.58
N ILE A 737 -4.33 44.87 -5.81
CA ILE A 737 -5.09 43.66 -6.14
C ILE A 737 -6.58 44.00 -6.13
N MET A 738 -7.23 43.82 -7.28
CA MET A 738 -8.67 44.02 -7.46
C MET A 738 -9.37 42.68 -7.73
N PHE A 739 -10.43 42.42 -6.97
CA PHE A 739 -11.39 41.35 -7.25
C PHE A 739 -12.70 41.99 -7.71
N LYS A 740 -13.07 41.74 -8.96
CA LYS A 740 -14.33 42.15 -9.56
C LYS A 740 -15.10 40.89 -9.91
N TYR A 741 -16.09 40.54 -9.09
CA TYR A 741 -16.77 39.23 -9.14
C TYR A 741 -15.85 38.04 -8.83
N GLY A 742 -14.93 38.23 -7.88
CA GLY A 742 -14.12 37.16 -7.29
C GLY A 742 -14.91 36.41 -6.21
N VAL A 743 -14.84 35.08 -6.22
CA VAL A 743 -15.56 34.24 -5.24
C VAL A 743 -14.63 33.22 -4.61
N ASP A 744 -14.71 33.04 -3.30
CA ASP A 744 -13.90 32.10 -2.54
C ASP A 744 -12.38 32.27 -2.80
N CYS A 745 -11.95 33.50 -3.07
CA CYS A 745 -10.56 33.85 -3.35
C CYS A 745 -9.79 34.18 -2.07
N ARG A 746 -8.46 34.09 -2.11
CA ARG A 746 -7.58 34.24 -0.96
C ARG A 746 -6.42 35.18 -1.25
N VAL A 747 -6.11 36.06 -0.31
CA VAL A 747 -4.89 36.87 -0.30
C VAL A 747 -4.25 36.64 1.06
N ARG A 748 -3.04 36.05 1.10
CA ARG A 748 -2.40 35.72 2.38
C ARG A 748 -0.90 35.83 2.39
N ASN A 749 -0.33 36.29 3.51
CA ASN A 749 1.11 36.35 3.71
C ASN A 749 1.81 37.10 2.57
N ILE A 750 1.34 38.34 2.32
CA ILE A 750 1.92 39.27 1.34
C ILE A 750 2.02 40.67 1.93
N LYS A 751 2.99 41.45 1.43
CA LYS A 751 3.11 42.88 1.74
C LYS A 751 2.60 43.72 0.56
N LEU A 752 1.78 44.73 0.85
CA LEU A 752 1.27 45.70 -0.14
C LEU A 752 1.80 47.08 0.25
N LEU A 753 2.88 47.49 -0.40
CA LEU A 753 3.67 48.65 0.01
C LEU A 753 3.58 49.77 -1.03
N ALA A 754 3.32 51.00 -0.60
CA ALA A 754 3.31 52.19 -1.46
C ALA A 754 2.48 51.96 -2.74
N ILE A 755 1.24 51.49 -2.61
CA ILE A 755 0.40 51.17 -3.78
C ILE A 755 -0.18 52.47 -4.38
N GLY A 756 -0.41 52.49 -5.69
CA GLY A 756 -0.89 53.67 -6.42
C GLY A 756 -2.15 54.32 -5.83
N ARG A 757 -3.18 53.52 -5.54
CA ARG A 757 -4.43 53.97 -4.90
C ARG A 757 -4.97 53.00 -3.86
N HIS A 758 -5.63 51.90 -4.26
CA HIS A 758 -6.20 50.93 -3.32
C HIS A 758 -5.28 49.73 -3.21
N PRO A 759 -4.63 49.45 -2.06
CA PRO A 759 -3.84 48.23 -1.91
C PRO A 759 -4.64 46.96 -2.22
N LEU A 760 -5.87 46.88 -1.68
CA LEU A 760 -6.79 45.78 -1.89
C LEU A 760 -8.19 46.33 -2.19
N ASN A 761 -8.80 45.86 -3.28
CA ASN A 761 -10.14 46.27 -3.72
C ASN A 761 -11.03 45.04 -3.98
N LEU A 762 -11.94 44.75 -3.05
CA LEU A 762 -13.00 43.77 -3.19
C LEU A 762 -14.25 44.48 -3.74
N GLU A 763 -14.53 44.32 -5.03
CA GLU A 763 -15.68 44.87 -5.72
C GLU A 763 -16.61 43.72 -6.16
N SER A 764 -17.84 43.70 -5.66
CA SER A 764 -18.81 42.64 -5.99
C SER A 764 -18.28 41.22 -5.74
N SER A 765 -17.56 41.00 -4.64
CA SER A 765 -16.94 39.72 -4.30
C SER A 765 -17.73 38.95 -3.24
N TYR A 766 -17.62 37.62 -3.22
CA TYR A 766 -18.34 36.75 -2.27
C TYR A 766 -17.41 35.75 -1.60
N GLY A 767 -17.41 35.68 -0.27
CA GLY A 767 -16.69 34.62 0.47
C GLY A 767 -15.16 34.67 0.40
N CYS A 768 -14.56 35.79 -0.03
CA CYS A 768 -13.10 35.93 -0.12
C CYS A 768 -12.46 36.10 1.28
N LEU A 769 -11.20 35.66 1.41
CA LEU A 769 -10.39 35.75 2.61
C LEU A 769 -9.11 36.56 2.36
N ALA A 770 -8.94 37.67 3.06
CA ALA A 770 -7.68 38.40 3.18
C ALA A 770 -7.13 38.16 4.59
N ARG A 771 -5.89 37.68 4.73
CA ARG A 771 -5.30 37.37 6.05
C ARG A 771 -3.78 37.56 6.05
N ASP A 772 -3.18 37.88 7.19
CA ASP A 772 -1.72 37.93 7.33
C ASP A 772 -1.11 38.91 6.30
N LEU A 773 -1.70 40.11 6.20
CA LEU A 773 -1.26 41.15 5.27
C LEU A 773 -0.54 42.27 6.02
N ASP A 774 0.52 42.80 5.42
CA ASP A 774 1.12 44.08 5.83
C ASP A 774 0.86 45.13 4.74
N ILE A 775 0.00 46.09 5.03
CA ILE A 775 -0.41 47.15 4.11
C ILE A 775 0.16 48.47 4.62
N ASN A 776 1.06 49.07 3.84
CA ASN A 776 1.74 50.29 4.25
C ASN A 776 1.89 51.26 3.08
N GLY A 777 1.09 52.33 3.11
CA GLY A 777 1.23 53.44 2.19
C GLY A 777 0.38 53.33 0.92
N ALA A 778 -0.20 54.46 0.53
CA ALA A 778 -0.79 54.67 -0.78
C ALA A 778 -0.44 56.06 -1.32
N TRP A 779 -0.11 56.14 -2.62
CA TRP A 779 0.34 57.39 -3.26
C TRP A 779 -0.79 58.41 -3.45
N ASN A 780 -2.01 57.94 -3.66
CA ASN A 780 -3.18 58.80 -3.88
C ASN A 780 -4.26 58.53 -2.83
N LYS A 781 -4.62 59.57 -2.06
CA LYS A 781 -5.58 59.49 -0.93
C LYS A 781 -6.67 60.58 -1.00
N GLY A 782 -6.77 61.28 -2.11
CA GLY A 782 -7.64 62.44 -2.29
C GLY A 782 -9.10 62.14 -2.59
N LYS A 783 -9.79 63.18 -3.09
CA LYS A 783 -11.19 63.13 -3.50
C LYS A 783 -11.45 62.00 -4.51
N SER A 784 -12.72 61.62 -4.64
CA SER A 784 -13.18 60.47 -5.44
C SER A 784 -12.91 59.09 -4.83
N GLY A 785 -12.53 59.05 -3.55
CA GLY A 785 -12.49 57.82 -2.77
C GLY A 785 -11.23 56.99 -3.00
N ASN A 786 -10.07 57.62 -2.89
CA ASN A 786 -8.76 56.99 -3.13
C ASN A 786 -8.07 56.61 -1.80
N GLY A 787 -7.17 55.62 -1.84
CA GLY A 787 -6.33 55.28 -0.69
C GLY A 787 -6.93 54.25 0.27
N TYR A 788 -7.76 53.33 -0.21
CA TYR A 788 -8.53 52.42 0.67
C TYR A 788 -8.09 50.96 0.60
N VAL A 789 -8.24 50.23 1.71
CA VAL A 789 -8.69 48.84 1.62
C VAL A 789 -10.19 48.89 1.35
N ARG A 790 -10.59 48.60 0.13
CA ARG A 790 -11.91 48.89 -0.40
C ARG A 790 -12.78 47.62 -0.43
N ILE A 791 -13.84 47.57 0.38
CA ILE A 791 -14.85 46.50 0.34
C ILE A 791 -16.16 47.12 -0.12
N SER A 792 -16.54 46.85 -1.38
CA SER A 792 -17.64 47.50 -2.09
C SER A 792 -18.52 46.44 -2.75
N ARG A 793 -19.84 46.48 -2.53
CA ARG A 793 -20.84 45.51 -3.06
C ARG A 793 -20.50 44.05 -2.77
N SER A 794 -19.73 43.81 -1.72
CA SER A 794 -19.10 42.52 -1.47
C SER A 794 -19.71 41.88 -0.22
N HIS A 795 -19.91 40.57 -0.25
CA HIS A 795 -20.69 39.85 0.75
C HIS A 795 -19.92 38.67 1.37
N HIS A 796 -20.12 38.42 2.67
CA HIS A 796 -19.53 37.28 3.39
C HIS A 796 -17.99 37.17 3.34
N ASN A 797 -17.27 38.26 3.05
CA ASN A 797 -15.81 38.25 3.01
C ASN A 797 -15.21 38.36 4.41
N LYS A 798 -13.98 37.89 4.57
CA LYS A 798 -13.22 37.94 5.81
C LYS A 798 -11.90 38.69 5.59
N PHE A 799 -11.60 39.63 6.46
CA PHE A 799 -10.30 40.31 6.52
C PHE A 799 -9.74 40.23 7.93
N SER A 800 -8.62 39.54 8.13
CA SER A 800 -8.12 39.31 9.48
C SER A 800 -6.60 39.27 9.64
N ASP A 801 -6.13 39.31 10.89
CA ASP A 801 -4.74 39.06 11.27
C ASP A 801 -3.74 39.91 10.46
N SER A 802 -4.03 41.20 10.28
CA SER A 802 -3.29 42.07 9.35
C SER A 802 -2.92 43.42 9.97
N SER A 803 -1.85 44.02 9.47
CA SER A 803 -1.35 45.36 9.83
C SER A 803 -1.62 46.33 8.69
N ILE A 804 -2.18 47.50 8.99
CA ILE A 804 -2.55 48.52 7.99
C ILE A 804 -2.13 49.90 8.48
N LYS A 805 -1.37 50.66 7.68
CA LYS A 805 -1.01 52.06 7.98
C LYS A 805 -0.75 52.90 6.72
N ASN A 806 -0.71 54.23 6.88
CA ASN A 806 -0.33 55.20 5.84
C ASN A 806 -1.22 55.19 4.56
N ILE A 807 -2.40 54.58 4.66
CA ILE A 807 -3.47 54.71 3.66
C ILE A 807 -4.51 55.71 4.17
N ARG A 808 -5.65 55.83 3.49
CA ARG A 808 -6.76 56.70 3.92
C ARG A 808 -7.78 55.97 4.78
N HIS A 809 -8.44 54.91 4.30
CA HIS A 809 -9.52 54.24 5.06
C HIS A 809 -9.50 52.72 4.84
N ILE A 810 -9.97 51.95 5.82
CA ILE A 810 -10.55 50.62 5.55
C ILE A 810 -12.05 50.83 5.39
N THR A 811 -12.62 50.57 4.21
CA THR A 811 -14.04 50.91 3.94
C THR A 811 -14.92 49.68 3.75
N LEU A 812 -16.08 49.66 4.41
CA LEU A 812 -17.24 48.85 4.05
C LEU A 812 -18.27 49.78 3.39
N GLN A 813 -18.61 49.53 2.13
CA GLN A 813 -19.42 50.49 1.36
C GLN A 813 -20.29 49.82 0.30
N TRP A 814 -21.28 50.55 -0.20
CA TRP A 814 -22.13 50.16 -1.34
C TRP A 814 -22.67 48.74 -1.23
N SER A 815 -23.73 48.50 -0.47
CA SER A 815 -24.40 47.20 -0.32
C SER A 815 -23.55 46.09 0.30
N SER A 816 -22.32 46.40 0.77
CA SER A 816 -21.49 45.37 1.39
C SER A 816 -22.15 44.85 2.66
N SER A 817 -22.35 43.53 2.75
CA SER A 817 -23.05 42.92 3.88
C SER A 817 -22.44 41.60 4.35
N PHE A 818 -22.67 41.26 5.62
CA PHE A 818 -22.18 40.04 6.25
C PHE A 818 -20.65 39.85 6.23
N ASN A 819 -19.88 40.89 5.95
CA ASN A 819 -18.42 40.83 5.98
C ASN A 819 -17.90 40.85 7.41
N ARG A 820 -16.72 40.26 7.63
CA ARG A 820 -16.07 40.20 8.94
C ARG A 820 -14.66 40.76 8.88
N LEU A 821 -14.39 41.79 9.68
CA LEU A 821 -13.05 42.34 9.91
C LEU A 821 -12.64 41.99 11.34
N SER A 822 -11.52 41.29 11.53
CA SER A 822 -11.13 40.82 12.86
C SER A 822 -9.63 40.75 13.09
N TYR A 823 -9.14 41.02 14.30
CA TYR A 823 -7.71 40.87 14.64
C TYR A 823 -6.80 41.76 13.78
N LEU A 824 -7.14 43.04 13.63
CA LEU A 824 -6.36 43.99 12.85
C LEU A 824 -5.58 44.96 13.74
N SER A 825 -4.34 45.26 13.37
CA SER A 825 -3.59 46.41 13.87
C SER A 825 -3.66 47.53 12.84
N SER A 826 -4.38 48.62 13.14
CA SER A 826 -4.70 49.66 12.16
C SER A 826 -4.22 51.04 12.60
N GLY A 827 -3.38 51.66 11.79
CA GLY A 827 -3.00 53.08 11.87
C GLY A 827 -3.97 54.01 11.12
N VAL A 828 -5.12 53.51 10.68
CA VAL A 828 -6.19 54.28 10.00
C VAL A 828 -7.56 53.87 10.53
N ASP A 829 -8.60 54.64 10.23
CA ASP A 829 -9.98 54.31 10.59
C ASP A 829 -10.59 53.14 9.79
N ILE A 830 -11.59 52.51 10.40
CA ILE A 830 -12.57 51.68 9.70
C ILE A 830 -13.83 52.51 9.47
N ASN A 831 -14.19 52.68 8.19
CA ASN A 831 -15.23 53.58 7.73
C ASN A 831 -16.39 52.77 7.13
N PHE A 832 -17.55 52.79 7.78
CA PHE A 832 -18.82 52.39 7.17
C PHE A 832 -19.23 53.54 6.24
N HIS A 833 -18.82 53.43 4.98
CA HIS A 833 -18.84 54.53 4.02
C HIS A 833 -20.20 54.69 3.31
N GLY A 834 -21.25 54.11 3.89
CA GLY A 834 -22.61 54.27 3.41
C GLY A 834 -22.93 53.40 2.21
N GLY A 835 -24.06 53.69 1.58
CA GLY A 835 -24.60 52.87 0.51
C GLY A 835 -25.33 51.65 1.05
N TYR A 836 -26.03 51.78 2.17
CA TYR A 836 -26.79 50.70 2.79
C TYR A 836 -25.93 49.45 3.06
N SER A 837 -24.71 49.63 3.60
CA SER A 837 -23.94 48.48 4.12
C SER A 837 -24.62 47.96 5.39
N HIS A 838 -24.76 46.64 5.58
CA HIS A 838 -25.54 46.10 6.70
C HIS A 838 -25.01 44.73 7.17
N ASP A 839 -25.34 44.31 8.39
CA ASP A 839 -24.96 43.00 8.97
C ASP A 839 -23.44 42.69 8.98
N ASN A 840 -22.57 43.70 8.82
CA ASN A 840 -21.13 43.51 8.89
C ASN A 840 -20.66 43.45 10.36
N LYS A 841 -19.56 42.73 10.60
CA LYS A 841 -18.98 42.58 11.94
C LYS A 841 -17.53 43.04 11.95
N VAL A 842 -17.19 43.95 12.85
CA VAL A 842 -15.83 44.42 13.09
C VAL A 842 -15.47 44.10 14.53
N ASN A 843 -14.43 43.32 14.78
CA ASN A 843 -14.04 42.99 16.15
C ASN A 843 -12.55 42.80 16.37
N ASN A 844 -12.10 42.85 17.62
CA ASN A 844 -10.70 42.62 17.99
C ASN A 844 -9.74 43.51 17.20
N ILE A 845 -10.01 44.82 17.16
CA ILE A 845 -9.19 45.79 16.42
C ILE A 845 -8.35 46.59 17.41
N ILE A 846 -7.06 46.72 17.10
CA ILE A 846 -6.13 47.60 17.81
C ILE A 846 -5.83 48.80 16.90
N PHE A 847 -6.31 49.97 17.27
CA PHE A 847 -6.05 51.21 16.56
C PHE A 847 -4.80 51.91 17.13
N ASN A 848 -3.86 52.22 16.24
CA ASN A 848 -2.66 53.02 16.49
C ASN A 848 -2.67 54.23 15.55
N ILE A 849 -3.76 55.00 15.61
CA ILE A 849 -4.03 56.09 14.68
C ILE A 849 -3.14 57.30 15.00
N PRO A 850 -2.35 57.80 14.05
CA PRO A 850 -1.46 58.94 14.27
C PRO A 850 -2.25 60.25 14.37
N SER A 851 -1.68 61.27 15.01
CA SER A 851 -2.37 62.53 15.30
C SER A 851 -2.83 63.31 14.06
N TRP A 852 -2.13 63.14 12.94
CA TRP A 852 -2.44 63.78 11.65
C TRP A 852 -3.55 63.07 10.86
N HIS A 853 -4.02 61.90 11.30
CA HIS A 853 -5.13 61.21 10.67
C HIS A 853 -6.47 61.87 11.03
N LYS A 854 -7.25 62.27 10.02
CA LYS A 854 -8.40 63.17 10.21
C LYS A 854 -9.66 62.51 10.78
N TRP A 855 -9.73 61.18 10.80
CA TRP A 855 -10.96 60.45 11.10
C TRP A 855 -10.88 59.68 12.41
N LYS A 856 -12.04 59.49 13.04
CA LYS A 856 -12.17 58.68 14.26
C LYS A 856 -12.01 57.21 13.91
N ALA A 857 -11.51 56.42 14.86
CA ALA A 857 -11.21 55.00 14.70
C ALA A 857 -12.31 54.18 14.01
N ILE A 858 -13.57 54.41 14.39
CA ILE A 858 -14.74 53.92 13.68
C ILE A 858 -15.56 55.13 13.23
N THR A 859 -15.88 55.19 11.95
CA THR A 859 -16.74 56.24 11.36
C THR A 859 -17.93 55.60 10.65
N GLN A 860 -19.12 56.14 10.86
CA GLN A 860 -20.35 55.78 10.15
C GLN A 860 -20.81 56.93 9.26
N THR A 861 -21.52 56.61 8.19
CA THR A 861 -21.99 57.63 7.26
C THR A 861 -23.19 58.38 7.84
N PRO A 862 -23.11 59.72 7.97
CA PRO A 862 -24.22 60.52 8.52
C PRO A 862 -25.40 60.57 7.55
N ASP A 863 -26.60 60.82 8.08
CA ASP A 863 -27.83 61.03 7.31
C ASP A 863 -27.76 62.21 6.32
N THR A 864 -26.88 63.17 6.56
CA THR A 864 -26.64 64.33 5.71
C THR A 864 -25.53 64.13 4.66
N ALA A 865 -24.99 62.92 4.49
CA ALA A 865 -23.92 62.67 3.54
C ALA A 865 -24.36 62.92 2.08
N ARG A 866 -23.49 63.56 1.28
CA ARG A 866 -23.73 63.84 -0.15
C ARG A 866 -23.21 62.73 -1.08
N TRP A 867 -22.31 61.87 -0.58
CA TRP A 867 -21.59 60.90 -1.41
C TRP A 867 -22.26 59.53 -1.45
N ALA A 868 -22.95 59.11 -0.38
CA ALA A 868 -23.67 57.86 -0.27
C ALA A 868 -24.84 58.01 0.74
N PRO A 869 -25.90 57.20 0.65
CA PRO A 869 -26.93 57.15 1.69
C PRO A 869 -26.40 56.49 2.96
N PRO A 870 -27.12 56.59 4.09
CA PRO A 870 -26.75 55.92 5.35
C PRO A 870 -26.53 54.41 5.22
N ASP A 871 -25.80 53.87 6.18
CA ASP A 871 -25.65 52.44 6.37
C ASP A 871 -26.98 51.80 6.85
N GLY A 872 -27.16 50.51 6.55
CA GLY A 872 -28.29 49.73 7.01
C GLY A 872 -28.10 49.20 8.43
N LYS A 873 -29.04 48.35 8.86
CA LYS A 873 -29.10 47.80 10.21
C LYS A 873 -27.99 46.77 10.47
N ASN A 874 -27.81 46.39 11.74
CA ASN A 874 -26.98 45.25 12.19
C ASN A 874 -25.47 45.29 11.87
N ASN A 875 -24.92 46.42 11.45
CA ASN A 875 -23.47 46.61 11.52
C ASN A 875 -23.04 46.67 12.99
N SER A 876 -22.08 45.83 13.38
CA SER A 876 -21.66 45.70 14.78
C SER A 876 -20.15 45.86 14.93
N THR A 877 -19.75 46.58 15.98
CA THR A 877 -18.35 46.79 16.36
C THR A 877 -18.14 46.44 17.84
N PHE A 878 -17.24 45.52 18.16
CA PHE A 878 -16.96 45.14 19.56
C PHE A 878 -15.51 44.73 19.77
N ALA A 879 -15.04 44.70 21.02
CA ALA A 879 -13.63 44.41 21.35
C ALA A 879 -12.65 45.32 20.58
N ILE A 880 -12.82 46.64 20.72
CA ILE A 880 -11.98 47.66 20.07
C ILE A 880 -11.05 48.28 21.12
N ARG A 881 -9.75 48.32 20.81
CA ARG A 881 -8.74 49.01 21.62
C ARG A 881 -8.18 50.17 20.80
N ILE A 882 -8.17 51.36 21.37
CA ILE A 882 -7.57 52.56 20.76
C ILE A 882 -6.38 52.95 21.63
N ASN A 883 -5.18 52.79 21.11
CA ASN A 883 -3.97 53.27 21.76
C ASN A 883 -3.79 54.77 21.51
N PRO A 884 -3.13 55.50 22.42
CA PRO A 884 -2.77 56.89 22.17
C PRO A 884 -1.87 57.02 20.92
N PRO A 885 -1.91 58.15 20.19
CA PRO A 885 -1.06 58.37 19.04
C PRO A 885 0.42 58.31 19.43
N ALA A 886 1.19 57.46 18.76
CA ALA A 886 2.62 57.24 19.04
C ALA A 886 3.51 58.44 18.64
N ASP A 887 2.97 59.42 17.93
CA ASP A 887 3.65 60.65 17.51
C ASP A 887 3.55 61.79 18.55
N ARG A 888 3.20 61.46 19.81
CA ARG A 888 3.17 62.38 20.95
C ARG A 888 4.24 62.11 22.01
N GLU A 889 5.23 61.26 21.73
CA GLU A 889 6.47 61.12 22.53
C GLU A 889 7.68 61.70 21.78
#